data_AF-A0A7C6HP34-F1
#
_entry.id   AF-A0A7C6HP34-F1
#
_cell.length_a   1.000
_cell.length_b   1.000
_cell.length_c   1.000
_cell.angle_alpha   90.00
_cell.angle_beta   90.00
_cell.angle_gamma   90.00
#
_symmetry.space_group_name_H-M   'P 1'
#
loop_
_entity.id
_entity.type
_entity.pdbx_description
1 polymer ?
#
loop_
_entity_poly.entity_id
_entity_poly.type
_entity_poly.pdbx_seq_one_letter_code
_entity_poly.pdbx_strand_id
1 'polypeptide(L)'
;MQADGSMDVRYELDWNFGEKGRHGIDFRIVSRESWDPNPLQDVVYEIDNVEVSSPSGAPAQFTERVSGWGSDEELVLRIGDPDVTLDTSEATYVISYRVRGAMRTFDGFPELQWDIVSGNYPPIEQLTVTVTGPDGVTRAGCASGAEDCAAEVRDGAAHLRATDVDEATTAYVQLSQGSVDNAEPILERRRLSAPELQHYAGEIEVATDGTARVEHTFDYELPAHREVTTVRWDLVDRLPWSDSADQEIRYSQISVVDETGRELPWTLDEHPTERYSFQSTRLRVELVPDPQDPETTVTLSYVADGAVGVEGHRALVRLPMGETLYSTPGQIRWTLPGEVSAVSCSRTGNRLGLRDCYDEREARIDGNAATVSWVRGPMANTVFSPEFAADTLTDVAPLQMSLDRDLDRRQQMAVGGTAAGVLGMAALGFLYARRPIGRPRDRRYAQVAPGLLDPQGPTRAARMTDQIPVSFTPPEVPLHIAGLLLDRRYRPRHLTAVLVDLAARDLVELQTDPVGVKRTEFTANLTRAERAVVEEATESRQPLSDSRAQRMRYALEREQDARLGDETWFRPDNPIRRLVIIGAAWLVLAVVGWWLLAPITRDFGFPPALILAIAGLIIAGFTMGYAVPRPALMPAGRAMRDQVEGFRRYLRTAEAAQLSDEADRDIFRRYLPWAVLFDEVDRWARIGSELVAAGRIDPPRINVSGSSLSGVASDLRTFTSKMATASAPPATTSGSSGGSGGGSSGFSSSGGGGGGGGGGTSASSW
;
A
#
# COMPACT_ATOMS: atom_id res chain seq x y z
N MET A 1 -51.02 5.93 -5.28
CA MET A 1 -51.75 5.11 -4.30
C MET A 1 -53.20 4.98 -4.74
N GLN A 2 -53.76 3.78 -4.64
CA GLN A 2 -55.14 3.46 -4.98
C GLN A 2 -55.99 3.31 -3.70
N ALA A 3 -57.31 3.39 -3.84
CA ALA A 3 -58.25 3.26 -2.72
C ALA A 3 -58.20 1.86 -2.07
N ASP A 4 -57.81 0.83 -2.81
CA ASP A 4 -57.71 -0.55 -2.31
C ASP A 4 -56.41 -0.84 -1.54
N GLY A 5 -55.54 0.17 -1.35
CA GLY A 5 -54.26 0.02 -0.66
C GLY A 5 -53.07 -0.34 -1.55
N SER A 6 -53.32 -0.64 -2.83
CA SER A 6 -52.25 -0.88 -3.79
C SER A 6 -51.57 0.42 -4.25
N MET A 7 -50.34 0.30 -4.71
CA MET A 7 -49.56 1.39 -5.28
C MET A 7 -49.16 1.03 -6.71
N ASP A 8 -49.55 1.86 -7.67
CA ASP A 8 -48.94 1.85 -9.00
C ASP A 8 -47.66 2.69 -8.96
N VAL A 9 -46.55 2.08 -9.38
CA VAL A 9 -45.22 2.66 -9.33
C VAL A 9 -44.69 2.83 -10.74
N ARG A 10 -44.01 3.95 -11.00
CA ARG A 10 -43.32 4.23 -12.26
C ARG A 10 -41.97 4.85 -11.98
N TYR A 11 -40.91 4.15 -12.37
CA TYR A 11 -39.54 4.65 -12.43
C TYR A 11 -39.19 5.09 -13.85
N GLU A 12 -38.52 6.23 -13.97
CA GLU A 12 -37.91 6.73 -15.19
C GLU A 12 -36.44 7.01 -14.88
N LEU A 13 -35.56 6.19 -15.45
CA LEU A 13 -34.14 6.13 -15.12
C LEU A 13 -33.33 6.60 -16.33
N ASP A 14 -32.77 7.80 -16.25
CA ASP A 14 -31.75 8.27 -17.17
C ASP A 14 -30.39 7.74 -16.71
N TRP A 15 -29.88 6.73 -17.42
CA TRP A 15 -28.76 5.93 -16.98
C TRP A 15 -27.49 6.24 -17.76
N ASN A 16 -26.40 6.53 -17.03
CA ASN A 16 -25.06 6.63 -17.59
C ASN A 16 -24.22 5.39 -17.21
N PHE A 17 -23.87 4.60 -18.22
CA PHE A 17 -23.06 3.39 -18.10
C PHE A 17 -21.55 3.66 -17.90
N GLY A 18 -21.11 4.91 -18.04
CA GLY A 18 -19.70 5.32 -17.98
C GLY A 18 -18.86 4.93 -19.21
N GLU A 19 -19.21 3.81 -19.85
CA GLU A 19 -18.59 3.30 -21.08
C GLU A 19 -19.64 2.65 -22.00
N LYS A 20 -19.25 2.45 -23.26
CA LYS A 20 -20.05 1.71 -24.24
C LYS A 20 -19.88 0.20 -24.04
N GLY A 21 -20.76 -0.59 -24.65
CA GLY A 21 -20.63 -2.04 -24.69
C GLY A 21 -21.39 -2.79 -23.60
N ARG A 22 -22.25 -2.10 -22.82
CA ARG A 22 -23.15 -2.71 -21.84
C ARG A 22 -24.37 -3.34 -22.51
N HIS A 23 -24.99 -4.31 -21.86
CA HIS A 23 -26.17 -5.01 -22.37
C HIS A 23 -27.48 -4.48 -21.81
N GLY A 24 -27.45 -3.89 -20.62
CA GLY A 24 -28.61 -3.27 -19.99
C GLY A 24 -28.43 -3.10 -18.48
N ILE A 25 -29.54 -3.17 -17.74
CA ILE A 25 -29.57 -3.00 -16.28
C ILE A 25 -30.27 -4.17 -15.60
N ASP A 26 -29.86 -4.46 -14.37
CA ASP A 26 -30.63 -5.20 -13.39
C ASP A 26 -31.36 -4.19 -12.52
N PHE A 27 -32.69 -4.28 -12.46
CA PHE A 27 -33.52 -3.51 -11.54
C PHE A 27 -34.15 -4.48 -10.54
N ARG A 28 -34.04 -4.21 -9.25
CA ARG A 28 -34.50 -5.09 -8.18
C ARG A 28 -35.54 -4.37 -7.34
N ILE A 29 -36.57 -5.09 -6.91
CA ILE A 29 -37.67 -4.59 -6.10
C ILE A 29 -37.83 -5.54 -4.91
N VAL A 30 -37.75 -5.06 -3.67
CA VAL A 30 -37.95 -5.88 -2.47
C VAL A 30 -39.37 -6.46 -2.47
N SER A 31 -39.46 -7.79 -2.34
CA SER A 31 -40.71 -8.55 -2.21
C SER A 31 -40.94 -9.09 -0.79
N ARG A 32 -39.91 -9.12 0.06
CA ARG A 32 -40.01 -9.52 1.48
C ARG A 32 -38.88 -8.90 2.30
N GLU A 33 -39.19 -8.52 3.53
CA GLU A 33 -38.22 -8.11 4.55
C GLU A 33 -38.71 -8.42 5.98
N SER A 34 -37.80 -8.38 6.95
CA SER A 34 -38.13 -8.57 8.37
C SER A 34 -39.08 -7.47 8.89
N TRP A 35 -40.04 -7.83 9.75
CA TRP A 35 -40.97 -6.89 10.34
C TRP A 35 -40.49 -6.37 11.70
N ASP A 36 -39.98 -5.13 11.76
CA ASP A 36 -39.38 -4.57 12.99
C ASP A 36 -40.28 -4.63 14.25
N PRO A 37 -41.60 -4.35 14.17
CA PRO A 37 -42.48 -4.45 15.35
C PRO A 37 -42.63 -5.87 15.91
N ASN A 38 -42.42 -6.90 15.10
CA ASN A 38 -42.46 -8.28 15.55
C ASN A 38 -41.42 -9.14 14.78
N PRO A 39 -40.28 -9.48 15.41
CA PRO A 39 -39.20 -10.22 14.76
C PRO A 39 -39.56 -11.67 14.40
N LEU A 40 -40.77 -12.14 14.72
CA LEU A 40 -41.29 -13.44 14.29
C LEU A 40 -42.08 -13.35 12.97
N GLN A 41 -42.18 -12.16 12.37
CA GLN A 41 -42.93 -11.93 11.14
C GLN A 41 -42.06 -11.24 10.09
N ASP A 42 -42.40 -11.50 8.83
CA ASP A 42 -41.92 -10.75 7.67
C ASP A 42 -43.07 -9.90 7.13
N VAL A 43 -42.75 -8.74 6.54
CA VAL A 43 -43.66 -8.03 5.66
C VAL A 43 -43.42 -8.49 4.21
N VAL A 44 -44.51 -8.71 3.48
CA VAL A 44 -44.49 -9.22 2.09
C VAL A 44 -45.09 -8.18 1.15
N TYR A 45 -44.41 -7.94 0.03
CA TYR A 45 -44.83 -7.04 -1.02
C TYR A 45 -45.25 -7.84 -2.25
N GLU A 46 -46.55 -7.91 -2.53
CA GLU A 46 -47.06 -8.57 -3.73
C GLU A 46 -46.86 -7.65 -4.94
N ILE A 47 -45.98 -8.03 -5.87
CA ILE A 47 -45.66 -7.25 -7.07
C ILE A 47 -46.29 -7.92 -8.29
N ASP A 48 -47.03 -7.15 -9.09
CA ASP A 48 -47.61 -7.61 -10.35
C ASP A 48 -47.62 -6.49 -11.41
N ASN A 49 -48.10 -6.80 -12.63
CA ASN A 49 -48.22 -5.86 -13.76
C ASN A 49 -46.90 -5.14 -14.12
N VAL A 50 -45.79 -5.86 -14.16
CA VAL A 50 -44.48 -5.30 -14.53
C VAL A 50 -44.44 -5.01 -16.03
N GLU A 51 -44.09 -3.78 -16.38
CA GLU A 51 -43.86 -3.32 -17.76
C GLU A 51 -42.55 -2.55 -17.86
N VAL A 52 -41.80 -2.77 -18.94
CA VAL A 52 -40.51 -2.09 -19.19
C VAL A 52 -40.48 -1.55 -20.62
N SER A 53 -40.02 -0.31 -20.76
CA SER A 53 -39.80 0.33 -22.07
C SER A 53 -38.54 1.21 -22.04
N SER A 54 -38.00 1.54 -23.22
CA SER A 54 -36.85 2.46 -23.34
C SER A 54 -37.13 3.55 -24.36
N PRO A 55 -37.43 4.78 -23.93
CA PRO A 55 -37.62 5.92 -24.83
C PRO A 55 -36.39 6.26 -25.68
N SER A 56 -35.18 5.94 -25.19
CA SER A 56 -33.92 6.13 -25.92
C SER A 56 -33.66 5.06 -26.99
N GLY A 57 -34.51 4.03 -27.07
CA GLY A 57 -34.38 2.92 -28.02
C GLY A 57 -33.43 1.80 -27.60
N ALA A 58 -33.00 1.76 -26.33
CA ALA A 58 -32.22 0.63 -25.82
C ALA A 58 -33.10 -0.63 -25.72
N PRO A 59 -32.53 -1.85 -25.79
CA PRO A 59 -33.30 -3.07 -25.61
C PRO A 59 -33.99 -3.08 -24.24
N ALA A 60 -35.33 -3.17 -24.25
CA ALA A 60 -36.17 -3.11 -23.05
C ALA A 60 -36.85 -4.44 -22.73
N GLN A 61 -36.52 -5.51 -23.46
CA GLN A 61 -36.94 -6.85 -23.07
C GLN A 61 -36.31 -7.22 -21.72
N PHE A 62 -36.99 -8.09 -20.96
CA PHE A 62 -36.50 -8.45 -19.64
C PHE A 62 -36.89 -9.88 -19.26
N THR A 63 -36.16 -10.41 -18.29
CA THR A 63 -36.50 -11.64 -17.59
C THR A 63 -36.70 -11.36 -16.11
N GLU A 64 -37.66 -12.03 -15.50
CA GLU A 64 -37.93 -11.94 -14.07
C GLU A 64 -37.33 -13.15 -13.33
N ARG A 65 -36.80 -12.90 -12.14
CA ARG A 65 -36.50 -13.95 -11.18
C ARG A 65 -36.65 -13.42 -9.76
N VAL A 66 -37.06 -14.27 -8.84
CA VAL A 66 -36.99 -13.96 -7.41
C VAL A 66 -35.59 -14.28 -6.90
N SER A 67 -35.05 -13.45 -6.02
CA SER A 67 -33.70 -13.53 -5.47
C SER A 67 -33.75 -13.19 -3.99
N GLY A 68 -33.11 -13.99 -3.14
CA GLY A 68 -33.10 -13.71 -1.71
C GLY A 68 -33.04 -14.96 -0.85
N TRP A 69 -32.88 -14.77 0.46
CA TRP A 69 -32.79 -15.86 1.43
C TRP A 69 -33.42 -15.45 2.76
N GLY A 70 -34.30 -16.29 3.29
CA GLY A 70 -35.00 -16.01 4.54
C GLY A 70 -35.95 -14.81 4.41
N SER A 71 -35.83 -13.86 5.33
CA SER A 71 -36.64 -12.63 5.36
C SER A 71 -36.30 -11.68 4.22
N ASP A 72 -35.13 -11.74 3.61
CA ASP A 72 -34.73 -10.81 2.54
C ASP A 72 -35.02 -11.42 1.17
N GLU A 73 -36.02 -10.89 0.45
CA GLU A 73 -36.39 -11.33 -0.90
C GLU A 73 -36.65 -10.14 -1.82
N GLU A 74 -36.22 -10.26 -3.09
CA GLU A 74 -36.39 -9.26 -4.13
C GLU A 74 -36.83 -9.90 -5.46
N LEU A 75 -37.72 -9.23 -6.18
CA LEU A 75 -37.96 -9.46 -7.60
C LEU A 75 -36.86 -8.76 -8.42
N VAL A 76 -36.09 -9.53 -9.19
CA VAL A 76 -35.02 -9.03 -10.06
C VAL A 76 -35.48 -9.05 -11.51
N LEU A 77 -35.50 -7.86 -12.12
CA LEU A 77 -35.74 -7.63 -13.53
C LEU A 77 -34.38 -7.45 -14.22
N ARG A 78 -33.94 -8.45 -14.99
CA ARG A 78 -32.78 -8.29 -15.89
C ARG A 78 -33.26 -7.72 -17.20
N ILE A 79 -33.05 -6.42 -17.40
CA ILE A 79 -33.51 -5.63 -18.54
C ILE A 79 -32.35 -5.46 -19.52
N GLY A 80 -32.58 -5.72 -20.80
CA GLY A 80 -31.58 -5.63 -21.86
C GLY A 80 -31.61 -6.83 -22.80
N ASP A 81 -30.62 -6.90 -23.69
CA ASP A 81 -30.46 -8.03 -24.60
C ASP A 81 -29.05 -8.64 -24.43
N PRO A 82 -28.94 -9.93 -24.04
CA PRO A 82 -27.63 -10.56 -23.84
C PRO A 82 -26.80 -10.67 -25.12
N ASP A 83 -27.43 -10.58 -26.30
CA ASP A 83 -26.77 -10.69 -27.60
C ASP A 83 -26.50 -9.32 -28.26
N VAL A 84 -26.99 -8.22 -27.68
CA VAL A 84 -26.82 -6.86 -28.20
C VAL A 84 -26.15 -5.96 -27.16
N THR A 85 -25.09 -5.29 -27.57
CA THR A 85 -24.44 -4.26 -26.75
C THR A 85 -24.85 -2.85 -27.18
N LEU A 86 -24.92 -1.94 -26.23
CA LEU A 86 -25.20 -0.53 -26.45
C LEU A 86 -23.97 0.17 -27.04
N ASP A 87 -24.16 0.87 -28.16
CA ASP A 87 -23.15 1.70 -28.81
C ASP A 87 -23.05 3.12 -28.21
N THR A 88 -23.85 3.38 -27.18
CA THR A 88 -23.93 4.59 -26.36
C THR A 88 -23.55 4.27 -24.91
N SER A 89 -23.09 5.27 -24.17
CA SER A 89 -22.90 5.20 -22.71
C SER A 89 -24.13 5.67 -21.94
N GLU A 90 -25.20 6.11 -22.63
CA GLU A 90 -26.41 6.64 -22.00
C GLU A 90 -27.66 5.96 -22.56
N ALA A 91 -28.61 5.63 -21.69
CA ALA A 91 -29.93 5.13 -22.08
C ALA A 91 -30.99 5.50 -21.04
N THR A 92 -32.25 5.64 -21.46
CA THR A 92 -33.39 5.86 -20.58
C THR A 92 -34.21 4.58 -20.48
N TYR A 93 -34.51 4.12 -19.25
CA TYR A 93 -35.42 3.02 -18.98
C TYR A 93 -36.63 3.50 -18.20
N VAL A 94 -37.81 3.03 -18.59
CA VAL A 94 -39.07 3.30 -17.92
C VAL A 94 -39.64 1.97 -17.43
N ILE A 95 -39.80 1.84 -16.13
CA ILE A 95 -40.24 0.62 -15.45
C ILE A 95 -41.49 0.96 -14.66
N SER A 96 -42.58 0.21 -14.86
CA SER A 96 -43.80 0.35 -14.07
C SER A 96 -44.26 -0.98 -13.54
N TYR A 97 -44.86 -0.97 -12.35
CA TYR A 97 -45.39 -2.15 -11.68
C TYR A 97 -46.45 -1.73 -10.66
N ARG A 98 -47.23 -2.69 -10.17
CA ARG A 98 -48.16 -2.49 -9.06
C ARG A 98 -47.69 -3.30 -7.86
N VAL A 99 -47.80 -2.72 -6.67
CA VAL A 99 -47.41 -3.37 -5.41
C VAL A 99 -48.53 -3.29 -4.36
N ARG A 100 -48.74 -4.37 -3.60
CA ARG A 100 -49.58 -4.39 -2.37
C ARG A 100 -48.72 -4.70 -1.14
N GLY A 101 -49.21 -4.32 0.04
CA GLY A 101 -48.52 -4.52 1.31
C GLY A 101 -47.56 -3.40 1.73
N ALA A 102 -47.43 -2.34 0.93
CA ALA A 102 -46.53 -1.19 1.17
C ALA A 102 -47.06 -0.17 2.20
N MET A 103 -48.35 -0.22 2.53
CA MET A 103 -49.00 0.75 3.40
C MET A 103 -49.00 0.34 4.87
N ARG A 104 -49.05 1.34 5.75
CA ARG A 104 -49.19 1.19 7.20
C ARG A 104 -50.21 2.17 7.75
N THR A 105 -50.78 1.86 8.90
CA THR A 105 -51.60 2.82 9.66
C THR A 105 -50.82 3.36 10.85
N PHE A 106 -50.55 4.66 10.88
CA PHE A 106 -49.95 5.35 12.03
C PHE A 106 -50.93 6.38 12.60
N ASP A 107 -51.20 6.30 13.90
CA ASP A 107 -52.14 7.19 14.60
C ASP A 107 -53.51 7.34 13.90
N GLY A 108 -53.97 6.27 13.23
CA GLY A 108 -55.23 6.24 12.48
C GLY A 108 -55.20 6.86 11.08
N PHE A 109 -54.02 7.21 10.56
CA PHE A 109 -53.82 7.71 9.20
C PHE A 109 -53.06 6.67 8.35
N PRO A 110 -53.48 6.41 7.11
CA PRO A 110 -52.68 5.63 6.16
C PRO A 110 -51.39 6.38 5.80
N GLU A 111 -50.27 5.68 5.85
CA GLU A 111 -48.95 6.20 5.51
C GLU A 111 -48.18 5.21 4.62
N LEU A 112 -47.52 5.75 3.61
CA LEU A 112 -46.53 5.05 2.81
C LEU A 112 -45.14 5.35 3.38
N GLN A 113 -44.39 4.29 3.70
CA GLN A 113 -42.95 4.37 3.97
C GLN A 113 -42.28 3.45 2.95
N TRP A 114 -41.61 4.04 1.97
CA TRP A 114 -41.09 3.32 0.80
C TRP A 114 -39.68 3.77 0.45
N ASP A 115 -38.76 2.81 0.35
CA ASP A 115 -37.36 3.06 0.00
C ASP A 115 -37.25 3.21 -1.52
N ILE A 116 -37.33 4.46 -1.98
CA ILE A 116 -37.29 4.79 -3.40
C ILE A 116 -35.95 4.37 -4.01
N VAL A 117 -34.87 4.64 -3.27
CA VAL A 117 -33.49 4.31 -3.62
C VAL A 117 -32.93 3.52 -2.45
N SER A 118 -32.52 2.27 -2.66
CA SER A 118 -31.80 1.48 -1.66
C SER A 118 -30.33 1.26 -2.09
N GLY A 119 -29.64 0.27 -1.52
CA GLY A 119 -28.25 -0.01 -1.83
C GLY A 119 -28.01 -0.50 -3.26
N ASN A 120 -26.81 -0.25 -3.80
CA ASN A 120 -26.31 -0.67 -5.13
C ASN A 120 -26.69 0.19 -6.35
N TYR A 121 -27.45 1.28 -6.21
CA TYR A 121 -27.53 2.27 -7.30
C TYR A 121 -26.15 2.91 -7.57
N PRO A 122 -25.81 3.25 -8.82
CA PRO A 122 -24.76 4.23 -9.08
C PRO A 122 -25.15 5.59 -8.49
N PRO A 123 -24.19 6.52 -8.27
CA PRO A 123 -24.51 7.87 -7.81
C PRO A 123 -25.58 8.54 -8.69
N ILE A 124 -26.61 9.10 -8.06
CA ILE A 124 -27.76 9.72 -8.74
C ILE A 124 -27.62 11.24 -8.63
N GLU A 125 -27.43 11.92 -9.77
CA GLU A 125 -27.28 13.37 -9.81
C GLU A 125 -28.56 14.10 -9.36
N GLN A 126 -29.73 13.62 -9.79
CA GLN A 126 -31.02 14.23 -9.48
C GLN A 126 -32.10 13.17 -9.27
N LEU A 127 -32.77 13.22 -8.13
CA LEU A 127 -33.93 12.39 -7.80
C LEU A 127 -35.17 13.29 -7.65
N THR A 128 -36.24 12.94 -8.36
CA THR A 128 -37.55 13.57 -8.19
C THR A 128 -38.63 12.53 -8.02
N VAL A 129 -39.46 12.68 -6.99
CA VAL A 129 -40.52 11.72 -6.68
C VAL A 129 -41.84 12.49 -6.54
N THR A 130 -42.89 11.94 -7.12
CA THR A 130 -44.26 12.45 -6.94
C THR A 130 -45.15 11.33 -6.42
N VAL A 131 -45.81 11.56 -5.30
CA VAL A 131 -46.77 10.60 -4.73
C VAL A 131 -48.16 11.22 -4.68
N THR A 132 -49.14 10.49 -5.19
CA THR A 132 -50.56 10.87 -5.22
C THR A 132 -51.41 9.80 -4.55
N GLY A 133 -52.57 10.20 -4.03
CA GLY A 133 -53.55 9.29 -3.43
C GLY A 133 -55.00 9.75 -3.63
N PRO A 134 -55.99 8.88 -3.34
CA PRO A 134 -57.39 9.06 -3.73
C PRO A 134 -58.03 10.37 -3.24
N ASP A 135 -57.73 10.77 -2.01
CA ASP A 135 -58.21 12.03 -1.39
C ASP A 135 -57.07 12.99 -1.06
N GLY A 136 -55.97 12.91 -1.81
CA GLY A 136 -54.78 13.73 -1.65
C GLY A 136 -53.88 13.35 -0.47
N VAL A 137 -52.67 13.90 -0.50
CA VAL A 137 -51.65 13.77 0.53
C VAL A 137 -51.79 14.87 1.56
N THR A 138 -51.68 14.52 2.84
CA THR A 138 -51.76 15.47 3.98
C THR A 138 -50.38 15.85 4.52
N ARG A 139 -49.40 14.95 4.41
CA ARG A 139 -48.01 15.17 4.85
C ARG A 139 -47.04 14.41 3.95
N ALA A 140 -45.89 15.03 3.68
CA ALA A 140 -44.78 14.41 2.98
C ALA A 140 -43.50 14.63 3.79
N GLY A 141 -42.61 13.65 3.75
CA GLY A 141 -41.29 13.67 4.35
C GLY A 141 -40.32 12.80 3.55
N CYS A 142 -39.03 13.04 3.76
CA CYS A 142 -37.95 12.27 3.14
C CYS A 142 -36.91 11.99 4.22
N ALA A 143 -36.47 10.74 4.33
CA ALA A 143 -35.22 10.41 5.01
C ALA A 143 -34.21 9.99 3.94
N SER A 144 -33.07 10.65 3.91
CA SER A 144 -31.99 10.35 2.98
C SER A 144 -30.65 10.47 3.70
N GLY A 145 -29.66 9.71 3.25
CA GLY A 145 -28.26 9.98 3.58
C GLY A 145 -27.67 11.22 2.90
N ALA A 146 -28.35 11.78 1.89
CA ALA A 146 -27.94 13.00 1.21
C ALA A 146 -28.21 14.27 2.04
N GLU A 147 -27.31 15.27 1.96
CA GLU A 147 -27.43 16.52 2.73
C GLU A 147 -28.68 17.35 2.40
N ASP A 148 -29.27 17.18 1.20
CA ASP A 148 -30.32 18.05 0.65
C ASP A 148 -31.58 17.27 0.14
N CYS A 149 -32.28 16.50 1.00
CA CYS A 149 -33.61 15.98 0.64
C CYS A 149 -34.74 16.92 1.07
N ALA A 150 -35.47 17.47 0.10
CA ALA A 150 -36.63 18.34 0.31
C ALA A 150 -37.94 17.61 -0.03
N ALA A 151 -38.96 17.77 0.82
CA ALA A 151 -40.30 17.24 0.60
C ALA A 151 -41.35 18.33 0.86
N GLU A 152 -42.32 18.46 -0.05
CA GLU A 152 -43.45 19.37 0.10
C GLU A 152 -44.75 18.74 -0.39
N VAL A 153 -45.89 19.22 0.12
CA VAL A 153 -47.21 18.87 -0.40
C VAL A 153 -47.73 20.04 -1.23
N ARG A 154 -47.98 19.80 -2.52
CA ARG A 154 -48.49 20.81 -3.47
C ARG A 154 -49.56 20.19 -4.35
N ASP A 155 -50.70 20.88 -4.46
CA ASP A 155 -51.85 20.46 -5.26
C ASP A 155 -52.38 19.05 -4.89
N GLY A 156 -52.33 18.69 -3.61
CA GLY A 156 -52.78 17.38 -3.10
C GLY A 156 -51.82 16.22 -3.37
N ALA A 157 -50.61 16.48 -3.89
CA ALA A 157 -49.56 15.50 -4.12
C ALA A 157 -48.31 15.81 -3.29
N ALA A 158 -47.59 14.77 -2.86
CA ALA A 158 -46.24 14.92 -2.34
C ALA A 158 -45.26 15.10 -3.49
N HIS A 159 -44.35 16.07 -3.37
CA HIS A 159 -43.22 16.27 -4.26
C HIS A 159 -41.94 16.20 -3.43
N LEU A 160 -41.07 15.25 -3.76
CA LEU A 160 -39.76 15.10 -3.12
C LEU A 160 -38.67 15.34 -4.16
N ARG A 161 -37.59 15.98 -3.72
CA ARG A 161 -36.40 16.24 -4.53
C ARG A 161 -35.14 16.04 -3.71
N ALA A 162 -34.17 15.38 -4.31
CA ALA A 162 -32.81 15.28 -3.78
C ALA A 162 -31.80 15.38 -4.93
N THR A 163 -30.60 15.84 -4.61
CA THR A 163 -29.46 15.92 -5.54
C THR A 163 -28.27 15.21 -4.94
N ASP A 164 -27.35 14.74 -5.79
CA ASP A 164 -26.13 14.04 -5.37
C ASP A 164 -26.41 12.87 -4.40
N VAL A 165 -27.40 12.04 -4.73
CA VAL A 165 -27.83 10.91 -3.90
C VAL A 165 -26.90 9.72 -4.12
N ASP A 166 -26.16 9.34 -3.08
CA ASP A 166 -25.27 8.18 -3.04
C ASP A 166 -25.62 7.16 -1.92
N GLU A 167 -26.64 7.48 -1.11
CA GLU A 167 -27.15 6.65 -0.02
C GLU A 167 -28.66 6.37 -0.17
N ALA A 168 -29.18 5.48 0.68
CA ALA A 168 -30.59 5.12 0.68
C ALA A 168 -31.50 6.35 0.91
N THR A 169 -32.64 6.38 0.23
CA THR A 169 -33.63 7.46 0.31
C THR A 169 -35.05 6.90 0.39
N THR A 170 -35.72 7.24 1.48
CA THR A 170 -37.06 6.78 1.85
C THR A 170 -38.07 7.92 1.77
N ALA A 171 -39.21 7.68 1.12
CA ALA A 171 -40.36 8.59 1.13
C ALA A 171 -41.32 8.23 2.26
N TYR A 172 -41.74 9.26 3.01
CA TYR A 172 -42.81 9.19 4.00
C TYR A 172 -43.99 10.01 3.48
N VAL A 173 -45.13 9.37 3.22
CA VAL A 173 -46.31 10.06 2.66
C VAL A 173 -47.54 9.65 3.43
N GLN A 174 -48.12 10.60 4.15
CA GLN A 174 -49.38 10.42 4.87
C GLN A 174 -50.56 10.82 3.97
N LEU A 175 -51.56 9.94 3.88
CA LEU A 175 -52.79 10.19 3.15
C LEU A 175 -53.90 10.68 4.09
N SER A 176 -54.95 11.23 3.50
CA SER A 176 -56.16 11.60 4.24
C SER A 176 -56.76 10.39 4.96
N GLN A 177 -57.22 10.57 6.19
CA GLN A 177 -57.86 9.50 6.97
C GLN A 177 -59.11 8.98 6.24
N GLY A 178 -59.26 7.66 6.13
CA GLY A 178 -60.38 7.02 5.44
C GLY A 178 -60.31 7.03 3.91
N SER A 179 -59.22 7.51 3.32
CA SER A 179 -59.02 7.56 1.86
C SER A 179 -58.60 6.22 1.23
N VAL A 180 -58.25 5.24 2.06
CA VAL A 180 -57.77 3.91 1.66
C VAL A 180 -58.50 2.85 2.49
N ASP A 181 -59.04 1.83 1.82
CA ASP A 181 -59.82 0.74 2.41
C ASP A 181 -58.96 -0.29 3.15
N ASN A 182 -57.72 -0.51 2.68
CA ASN A 182 -56.74 -1.40 3.29
C ASN A 182 -55.37 -0.72 3.38
N ALA A 183 -55.01 -0.24 4.56
CA ALA A 183 -53.74 0.42 4.82
C ALA A 183 -52.78 -0.44 5.67
N GLU A 184 -53.03 -1.75 5.77
CA GLU A 184 -52.23 -2.65 6.59
C GLU A 184 -51.20 -3.43 5.76
N PRO A 185 -50.02 -3.71 6.34
CA PRO A 185 -49.01 -4.54 5.69
C PRO A 185 -49.49 -5.99 5.57
N ILE A 186 -49.01 -6.70 4.56
CA ILE A 186 -49.20 -8.15 4.46
C ILE A 186 -48.12 -8.82 5.30
N LEU A 187 -48.52 -9.45 6.41
CA LEU A 187 -47.59 -10.09 7.34
C LEU A 187 -47.66 -11.62 7.21
N GLU A 188 -46.49 -12.25 7.10
CA GLU A 188 -46.33 -13.69 7.13
C GLU A 188 -45.41 -14.11 8.27
N ARG A 189 -45.40 -15.40 8.63
CA ARG A 189 -44.40 -15.94 9.57
C ARG A 189 -43.01 -15.74 8.98
N ARG A 190 -42.06 -15.33 9.83
CA ARG A 190 -40.67 -15.11 9.46
C ARG A 190 -40.09 -16.33 8.76
N ARG A 191 -39.51 -16.12 7.58
CA ARG A 191 -38.79 -17.15 6.85
C ARG A 191 -37.34 -17.18 7.33
N LEU A 192 -36.96 -18.24 8.04
CA LEU A 192 -35.57 -18.43 8.46
C LEU A 192 -34.66 -18.71 7.25
N SER A 193 -33.47 -18.12 7.21
CA SER A 193 -32.45 -18.40 6.19
C SER A 193 -31.48 -19.53 6.61
N ALA A 194 -31.38 -19.78 7.90
CA ALA A 194 -30.55 -20.80 8.55
C ALA A 194 -31.24 -21.25 9.86
N PRO A 195 -30.86 -22.40 10.45
CA PRO A 195 -31.28 -22.77 11.80
C PRO A 195 -31.00 -21.66 12.80
N GLU A 196 -31.98 -21.35 13.63
CA GLU A 196 -31.81 -20.47 14.78
C GLU A 196 -31.88 -21.30 16.06
N LEU A 197 -30.85 -21.21 16.91
CA LEU A 197 -30.82 -21.91 18.20
C LEU A 197 -31.60 -21.09 19.24
N GLN A 198 -32.67 -21.68 19.75
CA GLN A 198 -33.60 -21.06 20.70
C GLN A 198 -33.21 -21.30 22.15
N HIS A 199 -32.75 -22.49 22.48
CA HIS A 199 -32.31 -22.84 23.83
C HIS A 199 -31.16 -23.85 23.83
N TYR A 200 -30.36 -23.80 24.89
CA TYR A 200 -29.23 -24.70 25.11
C TYR A 200 -29.18 -25.21 26.55
N ALA A 201 -28.98 -26.51 26.73
CA ALA A 201 -28.66 -27.12 28.01
C ALA A 201 -27.50 -28.11 27.87
N GLY A 202 -26.51 -28.03 28.75
CA GLY A 202 -25.40 -28.98 28.81
C GLY A 202 -25.29 -29.67 30.17
N GLU A 203 -25.08 -30.98 30.17
CA GLU A 203 -24.76 -31.78 31.34
C GLU A 203 -23.42 -32.50 31.14
N ILE A 204 -22.52 -32.35 32.11
CA ILE A 204 -21.17 -32.91 32.07
C ILE A 204 -20.92 -33.68 33.37
N GLU A 205 -20.70 -34.99 33.27
CA GLU A 205 -20.33 -35.84 34.39
C GLU A 205 -18.88 -36.29 34.25
N VAL A 206 -18.03 -35.92 35.21
CA VAL A 206 -16.61 -36.28 35.20
C VAL A 206 -16.37 -37.47 36.11
N ALA A 207 -15.72 -38.51 35.57
CA ALA A 207 -15.34 -39.70 36.30
C ALA A 207 -13.97 -39.55 37.00
N THR A 208 -13.65 -40.48 37.90
CA THR A 208 -12.38 -40.48 38.66
C THR A 208 -11.15 -40.73 37.77
N ASP A 209 -11.33 -41.28 36.56
CA ASP A 209 -10.28 -41.45 35.56
C ASP A 209 -10.13 -40.23 34.64
N GLY A 210 -10.72 -39.09 35.00
CA GLY A 210 -10.63 -37.85 34.23
C GLY A 210 -11.39 -37.86 32.89
N THR A 211 -12.11 -38.94 32.56
CA THR A 211 -13.02 -38.96 31.42
C THR A 211 -14.31 -38.20 31.76
N ALA A 212 -14.90 -37.55 30.77
CA ALA A 212 -16.17 -36.85 30.93
C ALA A 212 -17.24 -37.43 30.01
N ARG A 213 -18.41 -37.78 30.57
CA ARG A 213 -19.64 -37.97 29.78
C ARG A 213 -20.30 -36.62 29.60
N VAL A 214 -20.61 -36.29 28.36
CA VAL A 214 -21.17 -35.00 27.98
C VAL A 214 -22.46 -35.23 27.25
N GLU A 215 -23.48 -34.47 27.62
CA GLU A 215 -24.77 -34.41 26.94
C GLU A 215 -25.12 -32.94 26.70
N HIS A 216 -25.41 -32.60 25.45
CA HIS A 216 -25.90 -31.28 25.06
C HIS A 216 -27.27 -31.42 24.44
N THR A 217 -28.22 -30.62 24.88
CA THR A 217 -29.57 -30.50 24.33
C THR A 217 -29.75 -29.12 23.70
N PHE A 218 -30.23 -29.12 22.47
CA PHE A 218 -30.40 -27.93 21.64
C PHE A 218 -31.81 -27.85 21.10
N ASP A 219 -32.47 -26.71 21.28
CA ASP A 219 -33.77 -26.44 20.65
C ASP A 219 -33.53 -25.53 19.45
N TYR A 220 -33.78 -26.04 18.23
CA TYR A 220 -33.61 -25.31 16.97
C TYR A 220 -34.96 -24.97 16.35
N GLU A 221 -35.08 -23.77 15.79
CA GLU A 221 -36.11 -23.48 14.79
C GLU A 221 -35.49 -23.62 13.40
N LEU A 222 -36.08 -24.45 12.55
CA LEU A 222 -35.55 -24.82 11.23
C LEU A 222 -36.27 -24.07 10.09
N PRO A 223 -35.55 -23.75 9.00
CA PRO A 223 -36.16 -23.24 7.78
C PRO A 223 -37.12 -24.26 7.13
N ALA A 224 -38.42 -24.02 7.20
CA ALA A 224 -39.46 -24.92 6.67
C ALA A 224 -39.38 -25.18 5.14
N HIS A 225 -38.68 -24.33 4.38
CA HIS A 225 -38.55 -24.46 2.93
C HIS A 225 -37.41 -25.40 2.48
N ARG A 226 -36.62 -25.94 3.41
CA ARG A 226 -35.50 -26.84 3.09
C ARG A 226 -35.89 -28.30 3.33
N GLU A 227 -35.47 -29.18 2.42
CA GLU A 227 -35.64 -30.62 2.58
C GLU A 227 -34.74 -31.17 3.69
N VAL A 228 -33.51 -30.66 3.77
CA VAL A 228 -32.53 -31.02 4.80
C VAL A 228 -31.80 -29.76 5.23
N THR A 229 -31.58 -29.63 6.53
CA THR A 229 -30.83 -28.55 7.13
C THR A 229 -29.71 -29.10 7.98
N THR A 230 -28.49 -28.63 7.74
CA THR A 230 -27.31 -29.09 8.48
C THR A 230 -26.98 -28.13 9.61
N VAL A 231 -26.93 -28.66 10.83
CA VAL A 231 -26.39 -27.97 12.00
C VAL A 231 -24.94 -28.42 12.23
N ARG A 232 -24.11 -27.52 12.72
CA ARG A 232 -22.68 -27.74 12.94
C ARG A 232 -22.35 -27.65 14.42
N TRP A 233 -21.44 -28.50 14.86
CA TRP A 233 -20.90 -28.49 16.20
C TRP A 233 -19.41 -28.77 16.14
N ASP A 234 -18.58 -27.85 16.64
CA ASP A 234 -17.14 -28.02 16.65
C ASP A 234 -16.71 -28.73 17.96
N LEU A 235 -16.11 -29.90 17.83
CA LEU A 235 -15.49 -30.67 18.90
C LEU A 235 -14.00 -30.29 18.96
N VAL A 236 -13.53 -29.75 20.08
CA VAL A 236 -12.15 -29.26 20.21
C VAL A 236 -11.20 -30.39 20.58
N ASP A 237 -10.45 -30.89 19.61
CA ASP A 237 -9.50 -31.99 19.79
C ASP A 237 -8.24 -31.56 20.54
N ARG A 238 -7.85 -30.28 20.42
CA ARG A 238 -6.65 -29.74 21.06
C ARG A 238 -6.81 -28.28 21.42
N LEU A 239 -6.36 -27.88 22.60
CA LEU A 239 -6.38 -26.49 23.05
C LEU A 239 -5.14 -26.11 23.87
N PRO A 240 -4.70 -24.84 23.83
CA PRO A 240 -3.60 -24.36 24.68
C PRO A 240 -3.95 -24.49 26.17
N TRP A 241 -3.06 -25.11 26.95
CA TRP A 241 -3.15 -25.16 28.40
C TRP A 241 -2.24 -24.13 29.08
N SER A 242 -1.02 -23.97 28.55
CA SER A 242 -0.01 -22.97 28.96
C SER A 242 0.90 -22.62 27.77
N ASP A 243 1.84 -21.69 27.95
CA ASP A 243 2.86 -21.34 26.94
C ASP A 243 3.76 -22.52 26.51
N SER A 244 3.71 -23.66 27.20
CA SER A 244 4.51 -24.85 26.91
C SER A 244 3.73 -26.13 26.75
N ALA A 245 2.43 -26.12 27.05
CA ALA A 245 1.62 -27.33 27.05
C ALA A 245 0.24 -27.11 26.42
N ASP A 246 -0.22 -28.13 25.72
CA ASP A 246 -1.57 -28.23 25.16
C ASP A 246 -2.33 -29.37 25.85
N GLN A 247 -3.64 -29.22 25.97
CA GLN A 247 -4.55 -30.30 26.30
C GLN A 247 -5.04 -30.94 25.00
N GLU A 248 -5.08 -32.26 24.96
CA GLU A 248 -5.61 -33.04 23.84
C GLU A 248 -6.82 -33.82 24.34
N ILE A 249 -7.92 -33.76 23.59
CA ILE A 249 -9.19 -34.38 23.93
C ILE A 249 -9.54 -35.38 22.83
N ARG A 250 -9.88 -36.60 23.21
CA ARG A 250 -10.34 -37.64 22.28
C ARG A 250 -11.80 -37.97 22.54
N TYR A 251 -12.59 -37.93 21.48
CA TYR A 251 -14.02 -38.18 21.54
C TYR A 251 -14.36 -39.63 21.15
N SER A 252 -15.27 -40.25 21.90
CA SER A 252 -15.79 -41.59 21.63
C SER A 252 -17.27 -41.68 22.00
N GLN A 253 -17.95 -42.75 21.57
CA GLN A 253 -19.37 -42.99 21.86
C GLN A 253 -20.29 -41.81 21.47
N ILE A 254 -20.00 -41.15 20.34
CA ILE A 254 -20.80 -40.03 19.83
C ILE A 254 -22.17 -40.57 19.38
N SER A 255 -23.23 -39.98 19.93
CA SER A 255 -24.63 -40.26 19.60
C SER A 255 -25.38 -38.95 19.40
N VAL A 256 -26.26 -38.89 18.39
CA VAL A 256 -27.10 -37.74 18.11
C VAL A 256 -28.52 -38.22 17.89
N VAL A 257 -29.46 -37.74 18.70
CA VAL A 257 -30.87 -38.16 18.66
C VAL A 257 -31.81 -36.96 18.65
N ASP A 258 -33.01 -37.14 18.12
CA ASP A 258 -34.11 -36.18 18.26
C ASP A 258 -34.86 -36.34 19.60
N GLU A 259 -35.86 -35.48 19.84
CA GLU A 259 -36.74 -35.52 21.03
C GLU A 259 -37.43 -36.87 21.27
N THR A 260 -37.63 -37.67 20.22
CA THR A 260 -38.27 -39.00 20.31
C THR A 260 -37.27 -40.12 20.63
N GLY A 261 -35.97 -39.79 20.68
CA GLY A 261 -34.87 -40.73 20.84
C GLY A 261 -34.46 -41.43 19.55
N ARG A 262 -34.91 -40.96 18.38
CA ARG A 262 -34.51 -41.51 17.08
C ARG A 262 -33.15 -40.96 16.68
N GLU A 263 -32.25 -41.83 16.22
CA GLU A 263 -30.93 -41.43 15.73
C GLU A 263 -31.02 -40.53 14.49
N LEU A 264 -30.26 -39.44 14.52
CA LEU A 264 -30.14 -38.47 13.43
C LEU A 264 -28.86 -38.74 12.61
N PRO A 265 -28.86 -38.52 11.28
CA PRO A 265 -27.66 -38.67 10.47
C PRO A 265 -26.61 -37.61 10.85
N TRP A 266 -25.35 -38.03 11.01
CA TRP A 266 -24.24 -37.13 11.29
C TRP A 266 -22.93 -37.58 10.65
N THR A 267 -22.03 -36.62 10.43
CA THR A 267 -20.68 -36.85 9.88
C THR A 267 -19.64 -36.02 10.61
N LEU A 268 -18.40 -36.50 10.67
CA LEU A 268 -17.25 -35.73 11.16
C LEU A 268 -16.40 -35.26 9.98
N ASP A 269 -16.16 -33.96 9.86
CA ASP A 269 -15.11 -33.43 8.98
C ASP A 269 -13.85 -33.12 9.79
N GLU A 270 -12.86 -33.99 9.64
CA GLU A 270 -11.52 -33.73 10.13
C GLU A 270 -10.93 -32.52 9.38
N HIS A 271 -10.54 -31.48 10.11
CA HIS A 271 -9.73 -30.39 9.56
C HIS A 271 -8.28 -30.65 9.95
N PRO A 272 -7.41 -31.07 9.00
CA PRO A 272 -6.02 -31.37 9.30
C PRO A 272 -5.25 -30.06 9.45
N THR A 273 -5.32 -29.44 10.63
CA THR A 273 -4.43 -28.35 10.99
C THR A 273 -3.58 -28.76 12.19
N GLU A 274 -2.67 -29.73 11.99
CA GLU A 274 -1.56 -30.03 12.91
C GLU A 274 -0.60 -28.85 13.13
N ARG A 275 -0.90 -27.68 12.55
CA ARG A 275 -0.06 -26.49 12.56
C ARG A 275 -0.27 -25.58 13.75
N TYR A 276 -1.27 -25.75 14.60
CA TYR A 276 -1.50 -24.85 15.74
C TYR A 276 -2.00 -25.62 16.96
N SER A 277 -1.85 -25.04 18.15
CA SER A 277 -2.30 -25.65 19.41
C SER A 277 -3.82 -25.78 19.49
N PHE A 278 -4.58 -24.86 18.90
CA PHE A 278 -6.05 -24.97 18.80
C PHE A 278 -6.42 -25.81 17.57
N GLN A 279 -7.09 -26.93 17.79
CA GLN A 279 -7.57 -27.85 16.75
C GLN A 279 -8.98 -28.30 17.09
N SER A 280 -9.81 -28.44 16.07
CA SER A 280 -11.19 -28.86 16.22
C SER A 280 -11.66 -29.70 15.03
N THR A 281 -12.45 -30.72 15.31
CA THR A 281 -13.14 -31.53 14.34
C THR A 281 -14.60 -31.11 14.29
N ARG A 282 -15.13 -30.97 13.08
CA ARG A 282 -16.49 -30.48 12.88
C ARG A 282 -17.46 -31.64 12.78
N LEU A 283 -18.38 -31.74 13.74
CA LEU A 283 -19.56 -32.59 13.64
C LEU A 283 -20.65 -31.86 12.85
N ARG A 284 -21.17 -32.49 11.81
CA ARG A 284 -22.35 -32.05 11.07
C ARG A 284 -23.50 -32.98 11.37
N VAL A 285 -24.64 -32.41 11.75
CA VAL A 285 -25.90 -33.13 12.00
C VAL A 285 -26.89 -32.72 10.94
N GLU A 286 -27.52 -33.69 10.28
CA GLU A 286 -28.58 -33.44 9.31
C GLU A 286 -29.94 -33.50 9.99
N LEU A 287 -30.70 -32.42 9.88
CA LEU A 287 -32.05 -32.27 10.41
C LEU A 287 -33.03 -32.12 9.26
N VAL A 288 -34.19 -32.76 9.38
CA VAL A 288 -35.28 -32.67 8.40
C VAL A 288 -36.37 -31.80 9.03
N PRO A 289 -36.65 -30.59 8.51
CA PRO A 289 -37.69 -29.72 9.05
C PRO A 289 -39.08 -30.38 8.94
N ASP A 290 -39.89 -30.31 10.00
CA ASP A 290 -41.32 -30.62 9.91
C ASP A 290 -42.07 -29.35 9.45
N PRO A 291 -42.81 -29.38 8.32
CA PRO A 291 -43.57 -28.23 7.85
C PRO A 291 -44.65 -27.74 8.83
N GLN A 292 -45.11 -28.59 9.74
CA GLN A 292 -46.12 -28.25 10.75
C GLN A 292 -45.50 -27.81 12.07
N ASP A 293 -44.29 -28.26 12.38
CA ASP A 293 -43.55 -27.92 13.58
C ASP A 293 -42.08 -27.59 13.25
N PRO A 294 -41.74 -26.30 13.07
CA PRO A 294 -40.38 -25.91 12.71
C PRO A 294 -39.40 -26.05 13.88
N GLU A 295 -39.90 -26.28 15.11
CA GLU A 295 -39.06 -26.50 16.28
C GLU A 295 -38.61 -27.96 16.34
N THR A 296 -37.32 -28.18 16.61
CA THR A 296 -36.77 -29.52 16.84
C THR A 296 -35.78 -29.48 17.98
N THR A 297 -35.91 -30.43 18.90
CA THR A 297 -34.88 -30.67 19.93
C THR A 297 -33.91 -31.74 19.47
N VAL A 298 -32.62 -31.48 19.67
CA VAL A 298 -31.51 -32.38 19.33
C VAL A 298 -30.67 -32.62 20.57
N THR A 299 -30.41 -33.89 20.89
CA THR A 299 -29.51 -34.28 21.98
C THR A 299 -28.23 -34.91 21.40
N LEU A 300 -27.08 -34.31 21.70
CA LEU A 300 -25.74 -34.80 21.37
C LEU A 300 -25.07 -35.34 22.63
N SER A 301 -24.72 -36.62 22.63
CA SER A 301 -24.02 -37.26 23.76
C SER A 301 -22.68 -37.83 23.29
N TYR A 302 -21.63 -37.70 24.10
CA TYR A 302 -20.31 -38.29 23.83
C TYR A 302 -19.47 -38.48 25.10
N VAL A 303 -18.41 -39.28 24.99
CA VAL A 303 -17.37 -39.42 26.01
C VAL A 303 -16.10 -38.71 25.55
N ALA A 304 -15.59 -37.79 26.38
CA ALA A 304 -14.35 -37.05 26.17
C ALA A 304 -13.25 -37.56 27.09
N ASP A 305 -12.25 -38.23 26.52
CA ASP A 305 -10.98 -38.60 27.17
C ASP A 305 -10.04 -37.39 27.14
N GLY A 306 -9.39 -37.07 28.27
CA GLY A 306 -8.55 -35.88 28.41
C GLY A 306 -9.31 -34.58 28.72
N ALA A 307 -10.57 -34.66 29.20
CA ALA A 307 -11.38 -33.51 29.58
C ALA A 307 -10.83 -32.72 30.79
N VAL A 308 -10.01 -33.37 31.61
CA VAL A 308 -9.44 -32.82 32.85
C VAL A 308 -7.93 -32.67 32.72
N GLY A 309 -7.40 -31.53 33.18
CA GLY A 309 -5.97 -31.34 33.38
C GLY A 309 -5.62 -31.03 34.83
N VAL A 310 -4.43 -31.44 35.25
CA VAL A 310 -3.96 -31.32 36.64
C VAL A 310 -2.84 -30.28 36.75
N GLU A 311 -2.99 -29.34 37.68
CA GLU A 311 -2.02 -28.32 38.04
C GLU A 311 -1.69 -28.39 39.53
N GLY A 312 -0.58 -29.05 39.87
CA GLY A 312 -0.17 -29.23 41.27
C GLY A 312 -1.19 -30.08 42.05
N HIS A 313 -1.95 -29.46 42.94
CA HIS A 313 -2.99 -30.13 43.77
C HIS A 313 -4.43 -29.89 43.26
N ARG A 314 -4.58 -29.19 42.15
CA ARG A 314 -5.87 -28.80 41.57
C ARG A 314 -6.10 -29.52 40.25
N ALA A 315 -7.33 -29.92 40.00
CA ALA A 315 -7.78 -30.40 38.70
C ALA A 315 -8.78 -29.41 38.12
N LEU A 316 -8.69 -29.13 36.82
CA LEU A 316 -9.64 -28.29 36.10
C LEU A 316 -10.26 -29.08 34.94
N VAL A 317 -11.59 -28.99 34.82
CA VAL A 317 -12.30 -29.48 33.63
C VAL A 317 -12.22 -28.40 32.56
N ARG A 318 -11.76 -28.74 31.36
CA ARG A 318 -11.72 -27.82 30.22
C ARG A 318 -12.31 -28.50 29.00
N LEU A 319 -13.59 -28.27 28.79
CA LEU A 319 -14.34 -28.68 27.62
C LEU A 319 -15.00 -27.44 27.03
N PRO A 320 -14.38 -26.81 26.00
CA PRO A 320 -14.98 -25.66 25.33
C PRO A 320 -16.33 -26.04 24.72
N MET A 321 -17.22 -25.06 24.71
CA MET A 321 -18.49 -25.17 23.99
C MET A 321 -18.24 -25.00 22.49
N GLY A 322 -19.02 -25.70 21.65
CA GLY A 322 -19.07 -25.49 20.20
C GLY A 322 -19.60 -24.09 19.83
N GLU A 323 -19.77 -23.83 18.52
CA GLU A 323 -20.06 -22.51 17.91
C GLU A 323 -21.13 -21.64 18.63
N THR A 324 -21.03 -20.33 18.37
CA THR A 324 -21.69 -19.19 19.03
C THR A 324 -23.11 -19.41 19.56
N LEU A 325 -23.20 -19.52 20.90
CA LEU A 325 -24.45 -19.41 21.67
C LEU A 325 -24.86 -17.96 21.96
N TYR A 326 -24.20 -16.98 21.34
CA TYR A 326 -24.16 -15.58 21.78
C TYR A 326 -25.54 -14.92 21.98
N SER A 327 -26.54 -15.33 21.21
CA SER A 327 -27.92 -14.83 21.29
C SER A 327 -28.89 -15.79 21.99
N THR A 328 -28.43 -16.95 22.45
CA THR A 328 -29.28 -18.03 22.93
C THR A 328 -29.24 -18.14 24.47
N PRO A 329 -30.38 -18.19 25.17
CA PRO A 329 -30.43 -18.51 26.60
C PRO A 329 -30.07 -19.98 26.85
N GLY A 330 -29.43 -20.26 27.99
CA GLY A 330 -29.03 -21.62 28.29
C GLY A 330 -28.31 -21.81 29.62
N GLN A 331 -27.93 -23.06 29.88
CA GLN A 331 -27.18 -23.44 31.07
C GLN A 331 -26.22 -24.61 30.83
N ILE A 332 -25.19 -24.73 31.66
CA ILE A 332 -24.36 -25.94 31.78
C ILE A 332 -24.28 -26.33 33.23
N ARG A 333 -24.39 -27.63 33.48
CA ARG A 333 -24.15 -28.26 34.78
C ARG A 333 -23.00 -29.25 34.69
N TRP A 334 -22.07 -29.16 35.64
CA TRP A 334 -21.01 -30.14 35.85
C TRP A 334 -21.28 -30.92 37.14
N THR A 335 -20.97 -32.22 37.12
CA THR A 335 -20.90 -33.09 38.31
C THR A 335 -19.52 -33.71 38.36
N LEU A 336 -18.77 -33.47 39.44
CA LEU A 336 -17.36 -33.83 39.57
C LEU A 336 -17.15 -34.96 40.61
N PRO A 337 -16.00 -35.66 40.58
CA PRO A 337 -15.67 -36.68 41.58
C PRO A 337 -15.42 -36.11 43.00
N GLY A 338 -15.12 -34.82 43.11
CA GLY A 338 -14.83 -34.12 44.37
C GLY A 338 -15.61 -32.80 44.50
N GLU A 339 -15.52 -32.17 45.67
CA GLU A 339 -16.14 -30.86 45.90
C GLU A 339 -15.56 -29.80 44.97
N VAL A 340 -16.42 -28.96 44.40
CA VAL A 340 -16.02 -27.86 43.53
C VAL A 340 -15.53 -26.70 44.39
N SER A 341 -14.28 -26.29 44.20
CA SER A 341 -13.69 -25.17 44.96
C SER A 341 -13.93 -23.82 44.29
N ALA A 342 -13.96 -23.78 42.96
CA ALA A 342 -14.15 -22.57 42.16
C ALA A 342 -14.60 -22.91 40.74
N VAL A 343 -15.10 -21.90 40.01
CA VAL A 343 -15.30 -21.97 38.56
C VAL A 343 -14.61 -20.75 37.96
N SER A 344 -13.62 -20.99 37.09
CA SER A 344 -12.95 -19.92 36.34
C SER A 344 -13.50 -19.86 34.92
N CYS A 345 -13.37 -18.70 34.27
CA CYS A 345 -13.81 -18.52 32.90
C CYS A 345 -12.67 -17.95 32.06
N SER A 346 -12.43 -18.58 30.92
CA SER A 346 -11.37 -18.20 30.00
C SER A 346 -11.85 -18.28 28.56
N ARG A 347 -11.14 -17.63 27.65
CA ARG A 347 -11.41 -17.65 26.22
C ARG A 347 -10.15 -18.06 25.47
N THR A 348 -10.28 -18.99 24.53
CA THR A 348 -9.16 -19.37 23.66
C THR A 348 -9.07 -18.39 22.48
N GLY A 349 -7.84 -17.93 22.17
CA GLY A 349 -7.54 -17.16 20.96
C GLY A 349 -6.83 -18.01 19.91
N ASN A 350 -6.86 -17.58 18.64
CA ASN A 350 -6.34 -18.36 17.50
C ASN A 350 -4.81 -18.57 17.47
N ARG A 351 -4.02 -17.99 18.39
CA ARG A 351 -2.54 -18.06 18.34
C ARG A 351 -1.80 -18.06 19.68
N LEU A 352 -2.36 -17.48 20.75
CA LEU A 352 -1.63 -17.33 22.02
C LEU A 352 -2.58 -17.23 23.23
N GLY A 353 -2.56 -18.30 24.05
CA GLY A 353 -2.99 -18.31 25.45
C GLY A 353 -4.50 -18.24 25.71
N LEU A 354 -4.88 -18.75 26.89
CA LEU A 354 -6.17 -18.51 27.50
C LEU A 354 -6.20 -17.07 28.04
N ARG A 355 -7.24 -16.31 27.72
CA ARG A 355 -7.49 -14.98 28.30
C ARG A 355 -8.66 -15.05 29.24
N ASP A 356 -8.60 -14.32 30.35
CA ASP A 356 -9.77 -14.17 31.24
C ASP A 356 -10.94 -13.60 30.44
N CYS A 357 -12.12 -14.18 30.63
CA CYS A 357 -13.33 -13.67 30.00
C CYS A 357 -13.90 -12.50 30.83
N TYR A 358 -14.48 -11.49 30.18
CA TYR A 358 -15.20 -10.39 30.84
C TYR A 358 -16.64 -10.78 31.17
N ASP A 359 -16.84 -11.96 31.77
CA ASP A 359 -18.18 -12.46 32.08
C ASP A 359 -18.41 -12.44 33.59
N GLU A 360 -19.27 -11.54 34.06
CA GLU A 360 -19.63 -11.35 35.48
C GLU A 360 -20.60 -12.43 36.00
N ARG A 361 -20.79 -13.53 35.26
CA ARG A 361 -21.77 -14.58 35.58
C ARG A 361 -21.32 -15.37 36.81
N GLU A 362 -22.16 -15.38 37.84
CA GLU A 362 -21.94 -16.19 39.04
C GLU A 362 -22.25 -17.66 38.75
N ALA A 363 -21.25 -18.53 38.94
CA ALA A 363 -21.46 -19.97 38.97
C ALA A 363 -22.10 -20.38 40.30
N ARG A 364 -23.17 -21.16 40.24
CA ARG A 364 -23.78 -21.76 41.43
C ARG A 364 -23.08 -23.08 41.75
N ILE A 365 -22.41 -23.14 42.90
CA ILE A 365 -21.72 -24.34 43.40
C ILE A 365 -22.61 -25.03 44.45
N ASP A 366 -22.76 -26.34 44.34
CA ASP A 366 -23.51 -27.19 45.26
C ASP A 366 -22.77 -28.52 45.46
N GLY A 367 -21.89 -28.57 46.48
CA GLY A 367 -21.04 -29.73 46.77
C GLY A 367 -20.11 -30.07 45.61
N ASN A 368 -20.33 -31.22 44.98
CA ASN A 368 -19.58 -31.67 43.82
C ASN A 368 -20.17 -31.23 42.47
N ALA A 369 -21.22 -30.41 42.47
CA ALA A 369 -21.83 -29.88 41.26
C ALA A 369 -21.60 -28.37 41.11
N ALA A 370 -21.48 -27.93 39.86
CA ALA A 370 -21.42 -26.53 39.49
C ALA A 370 -22.41 -26.24 38.36
N THR A 371 -23.04 -25.07 38.35
CA THR A 371 -23.98 -24.69 37.29
C THR A 371 -23.76 -23.23 36.88
N VAL A 372 -23.69 -22.98 35.58
CA VAL A 372 -23.61 -21.64 34.99
C VAL A 372 -24.81 -21.47 34.06
N SER A 373 -25.54 -20.37 34.19
CA SER A 373 -26.72 -20.07 33.37
C SER A 373 -26.63 -18.66 32.78
N TRP A 374 -27.34 -18.44 31.67
CA TRP A 374 -27.30 -17.17 30.96
C TRP A 374 -28.57 -16.91 30.15
N VAL A 375 -28.84 -15.61 29.93
CA VAL A 375 -29.90 -15.14 29.02
C VAL A 375 -29.37 -14.93 27.60
N ARG A 376 -28.11 -14.51 27.48
CA ARG A 376 -27.37 -14.42 26.21
C ARG A 376 -26.11 -15.24 26.33
N GLY A 377 -25.91 -16.21 25.45
CA GLY A 377 -24.83 -17.17 25.60
C GLY A 377 -23.43 -16.56 25.51
N PRO A 378 -22.44 -17.32 25.97
CA PRO A 378 -21.07 -16.88 25.93
C PRO A 378 -20.62 -16.70 24.47
N MET A 379 -19.58 -15.89 24.27
CA MET A 379 -18.90 -15.82 22.97
C MET A 379 -18.33 -17.20 22.59
N ALA A 380 -18.12 -17.44 21.29
CA ALA A 380 -17.46 -18.65 20.83
C ALA A 380 -16.10 -18.85 21.51
N ASN A 381 -15.81 -20.12 21.80
CA ASN A 381 -14.59 -20.60 22.45
C ASN A 381 -14.39 -20.13 23.90
N THR A 382 -15.46 -19.73 24.58
CA THR A 382 -15.45 -19.55 26.03
C THR A 382 -15.43 -20.92 26.72
N VAL A 383 -14.60 -21.03 27.76
CA VAL A 383 -14.41 -22.23 28.57
C VAL A 383 -14.66 -21.89 30.03
N PHE A 384 -15.71 -22.45 30.60
CA PHE A 384 -15.93 -22.48 32.04
C PHE A 384 -15.19 -23.69 32.60
N SER A 385 -14.28 -23.43 33.54
CA SER A 385 -13.38 -24.43 34.11
C SER A 385 -13.66 -24.60 35.60
N PRO A 386 -14.56 -25.50 35.99
CA PRO A 386 -14.74 -25.86 37.40
C PRO A 386 -13.50 -26.59 37.92
N GLU A 387 -13.15 -26.26 39.16
CA GLU A 387 -11.95 -26.70 39.87
C GLU A 387 -12.31 -27.63 41.02
N PHE A 388 -11.53 -28.69 41.21
CA PHE A 388 -11.66 -29.64 42.31
C PHE A 388 -10.30 -30.23 42.71
N ALA A 389 -10.28 -31.00 43.80
CA ALA A 389 -9.06 -31.58 44.33
C ALA A 389 -8.52 -32.72 43.46
N ALA A 390 -7.25 -32.64 43.06
CA ALA A 390 -6.63 -33.59 42.13
C ALA A 390 -6.41 -35.00 42.71
N ASP A 391 -6.43 -35.15 44.04
CA ASP A 391 -6.29 -36.43 44.74
C ASP A 391 -7.52 -37.35 44.60
N THR A 392 -8.63 -36.81 44.10
CA THR A 392 -9.82 -37.58 43.74
C THR A 392 -9.68 -38.31 42.40
N LEU A 393 -8.63 -38.01 41.62
CA LEU A 393 -8.39 -38.61 40.31
C LEU A 393 -7.41 -39.79 40.40
N THR A 394 -7.67 -40.84 39.62
CA THR A 394 -6.89 -42.09 39.62
C THR A 394 -5.89 -42.18 38.48
N ASP A 395 -6.27 -41.71 37.29
CA ASP A 395 -5.45 -41.76 36.07
C ASP A 395 -5.93 -40.63 35.14
N VAL A 396 -5.07 -39.69 34.75
CA VAL A 396 -5.45 -38.53 33.93
C VAL A 396 -4.53 -38.44 32.74
N ALA A 397 -5.08 -38.18 31.55
CA ALA A 397 -4.29 -38.02 30.34
C ALA A 397 -3.25 -36.88 30.49
N PRO A 398 -1.98 -37.11 30.09
CA PRO A 398 -0.94 -36.10 30.23
C PRO A 398 -1.10 -34.98 29.19
N LEU A 399 -0.78 -33.75 29.61
CA LEU A 399 -0.69 -32.60 28.70
C LEU A 399 0.44 -32.79 27.68
N GLN A 400 0.21 -32.35 26.45
CA GLN A 400 1.14 -32.44 25.32
C GLN A 400 2.01 -31.19 25.20
N MET A 401 3.11 -31.25 24.45
CA MET A 401 3.96 -30.07 24.20
C MET A 401 3.27 -29.06 23.27
N SER A 402 3.34 -27.75 23.58
CA SER A 402 2.71 -26.70 22.79
C SER A 402 3.23 -26.62 21.34
N LEU A 403 2.30 -26.70 20.37
CA LEU A 403 2.60 -26.50 18.95
C LEU A 403 2.92 -25.04 18.62
N ASP A 404 2.17 -24.10 19.21
CA ASP A 404 2.39 -22.65 19.01
C ASP A 404 3.80 -22.23 19.46
N ARG A 405 4.28 -22.74 20.60
CA ARG A 405 5.65 -22.49 21.07
C ARG A 405 6.71 -23.03 20.11
N ASP A 406 6.47 -24.21 19.53
CA ASP A 406 7.39 -24.80 18.56
C ASP A 406 7.47 -23.98 17.26
N LEU A 407 6.34 -23.44 16.79
CA LEU A 407 6.29 -22.54 15.65
C LEU A 407 7.04 -21.23 15.90
N ASP A 408 6.79 -20.58 17.05
CA ASP A 408 7.48 -19.34 17.42
C ASP A 408 8.99 -19.55 17.47
N ARG A 409 9.44 -20.68 18.04
CA ARG A 409 10.86 -21.04 18.08
C ARG A 409 11.45 -21.21 16.67
N ARG A 410 10.74 -21.87 15.76
CA ARG A 410 11.16 -22.02 14.36
C ARG A 410 11.22 -20.66 13.64
N GLN A 411 10.25 -19.78 13.87
CA GLN A 411 10.21 -18.43 13.28
C GLN A 411 11.37 -17.55 13.75
N GLN A 412 11.67 -17.54 15.05
CA GLN A 412 12.81 -16.77 15.59
C GLN A 412 14.14 -17.23 15.01
N MET A 413 14.34 -18.54 14.84
CA MET A 413 15.55 -19.08 14.19
C MET A 413 15.66 -18.68 12.71
N ALA A 414 14.54 -18.61 11.98
CA ALA A 414 14.51 -18.22 10.56
C ALA A 414 14.81 -16.73 10.35
N VAL A 415 14.29 -15.84 11.21
CA VAL A 415 14.59 -14.39 11.16
C VAL A 415 16.08 -14.14 11.45
N GLY A 416 16.65 -14.83 12.44
CA GLY A 416 18.09 -14.76 12.71
C GLY A 416 18.95 -15.20 11.52
N GLY A 417 18.57 -16.31 10.86
CA GLY A 417 19.29 -16.85 9.70
C GLY A 417 19.24 -15.94 8.46
N THR A 418 18.08 -15.34 8.17
CA THR A 418 17.91 -14.44 7.01
C THR A 418 18.67 -13.13 7.17
N ALA A 419 18.64 -12.52 8.37
CA ALA A 419 19.39 -11.30 8.67
C ALA A 419 20.92 -11.52 8.51
N ALA A 420 21.43 -12.65 9.00
CA ALA A 420 22.85 -13.00 8.85
C ALA A 420 23.24 -13.20 7.37
N GLY A 421 22.37 -13.82 6.56
CA GLY A 421 22.60 -14.02 5.13
C GLY A 421 22.70 -12.72 4.33
N VAL A 422 21.79 -11.76 4.59
CA VAL A 422 21.81 -10.43 3.94
C VAL A 422 23.07 -9.66 4.30
N LEU A 423 23.42 -9.64 5.58
CA LEU A 423 24.64 -8.94 6.06
C LEU A 423 25.91 -9.56 5.45
N GLY A 424 25.97 -10.89 5.34
CA GLY A 424 27.07 -11.59 4.69
C GLY A 424 27.23 -11.24 3.21
N MET A 425 26.13 -11.23 2.45
CA MET A 425 26.14 -10.84 1.03
C MET A 425 26.49 -9.36 0.83
N ALA A 426 25.98 -8.47 1.67
CA ALA A 426 26.32 -7.05 1.65
C ALA A 426 27.82 -6.81 1.90
N ALA A 427 28.39 -7.50 2.89
CA ALA A 427 29.82 -7.43 3.20
C ALA A 427 30.69 -7.94 2.03
N LEU A 428 30.31 -9.07 1.41
CA LEU A 428 31.01 -9.60 0.24
C LEU A 428 30.91 -8.68 -0.99
N GLY A 429 29.73 -8.11 -1.25
CA GLY A 429 29.52 -7.12 -2.31
C GLY A 429 30.36 -5.86 -2.11
N PHE A 430 30.43 -5.34 -0.88
CA PHE A 430 31.27 -4.21 -0.52
C PHE A 430 32.77 -4.50 -0.69
N LEU A 431 33.23 -5.69 -0.28
CA LEU A 431 34.61 -6.13 -0.47
C LEU A 431 34.97 -6.32 -1.95
N TYR A 432 34.04 -6.84 -2.77
CA TYR A 432 34.23 -6.98 -4.22
C TYR A 432 34.30 -5.62 -4.91
N ALA A 433 33.39 -4.69 -4.58
CA ALA A 433 33.37 -3.34 -5.15
C ALA A 433 34.63 -2.51 -4.80
N ARG A 434 35.28 -2.80 -3.67
CA ARG A 434 36.56 -2.17 -3.30
C ARG A 434 37.79 -2.78 -4.01
N ARG A 435 37.69 -3.93 -4.66
CA ARG A 435 38.85 -4.53 -5.33
C ARG A 435 39.22 -3.72 -6.58
N PRO A 436 40.51 -3.35 -6.78
CA PRO A 436 40.98 -2.60 -7.95
C PRO A 436 41.03 -3.43 -9.25
N ILE A 437 40.31 -4.54 -9.31
CA ILE A 437 40.28 -5.45 -10.46
C ILE A 437 39.45 -4.78 -11.56
N GLY A 438 40.13 -4.18 -12.54
CA GLY A 438 39.49 -3.66 -13.75
C GLY A 438 39.52 -2.15 -13.93
N ARG A 439 40.13 -1.35 -13.04
CA ARG A 439 40.37 0.07 -13.36
C ARG A 439 41.39 0.16 -14.51
N PRO A 440 41.01 0.68 -15.69
CA PRO A 440 41.96 0.82 -16.78
C PRO A 440 43.06 1.81 -16.34
N ARG A 441 44.31 1.37 -16.37
CA ARG A 441 45.47 2.22 -16.07
C ARG A 441 45.79 3.07 -17.30
N ASP A 442 46.22 4.31 -17.08
CA ASP A 442 46.74 5.16 -18.15
C ASP A 442 47.93 4.48 -18.84
N ARG A 443 48.05 4.68 -20.15
CA ARG A 443 49.19 4.23 -20.94
C ARG A 443 50.07 5.40 -21.35
N ARG A 444 51.34 5.14 -21.60
CA ARG A 444 52.33 6.10 -22.12
C ARG A 444 53.33 5.44 -23.04
N TYR A 445 54.00 6.24 -23.85
CA TYR A 445 55.15 5.81 -24.64
C TYR A 445 56.30 5.38 -23.73
N ALA A 446 56.91 4.25 -24.02
CA ALA A 446 57.86 3.59 -23.12
C ALA A 446 59.31 4.08 -23.34
N GLN A 447 59.64 4.58 -24.54
CA GLN A 447 61.00 4.92 -24.96
C GLN A 447 61.31 6.42 -24.99
N VAL A 448 60.35 7.26 -24.60
CA VAL A 448 60.53 8.71 -24.52
C VAL A 448 60.22 9.23 -23.12
N ALA A 449 60.79 10.38 -22.79
CA ALA A 449 60.52 11.05 -21.52
C ALA A 449 59.02 11.43 -21.41
N PRO A 450 58.44 11.42 -20.20
CA PRO A 450 57.06 11.87 -20.00
C PRO A 450 56.84 13.27 -20.56
N GLY A 451 55.79 13.44 -21.38
CA GLY A 451 55.50 14.70 -22.07
C GLY A 451 55.84 14.70 -23.57
N LEU A 452 56.62 13.74 -24.07
CA LEU A 452 56.95 13.64 -25.49
C LEU A 452 56.02 12.67 -26.24
N LEU A 453 55.75 12.97 -27.51
CA LEU A 453 54.98 12.12 -28.41
C LEU A 453 55.92 11.20 -29.20
N ASP A 454 55.63 9.90 -29.20
CA ASP A 454 56.30 8.90 -30.03
C ASP A 454 55.27 7.94 -30.65
N PRO A 455 54.54 8.37 -31.70
CA PRO A 455 53.41 7.62 -32.24
C PRO A 455 53.76 6.20 -32.72
N GLN A 456 55.03 5.93 -33.05
CA GLN A 456 55.52 4.65 -33.55
C GLN A 456 56.17 3.77 -32.46
N GLY A 457 56.37 4.32 -31.26
CA GLY A 457 57.05 3.63 -30.16
C GLY A 457 56.18 2.68 -29.34
N PRO A 458 56.80 1.73 -28.62
CA PRO A 458 56.08 0.81 -27.73
C PRO A 458 55.44 1.54 -26.54
N THR A 459 54.32 1.02 -26.03
CA THR A 459 53.55 1.65 -24.95
C THR A 459 53.54 0.80 -23.68
N ARG A 460 53.51 1.44 -22.51
CA ARG A 460 53.44 0.78 -21.19
C ARG A 460 52.40 1.44 -20.29
N ALA A 461 52.00 0.73 -19.23
CA ALA A 461 51.19 1.34 -18.18
C ALA A 461 51.99 2.42 -17.44
N ALA A 462 51.37 3.57 -17.18
CA ALA A 462 51.93 4.62 -16.36
C ALA A 462 52.04 4.16 -14.89
N ARG A 463 53.15 4.50 -14.23
CA ARG A 463 53.40 4.18 -12.82
C ARG A 463 53.37 5.47 -12.01
N MET A 464 52.99 5.37 -10.73
CA MET A 464 53.05 6.54 -9.82
C MET A 464 54.48 7.04 -9.61
N THR A 465 55.49 6.18 -9.79
CA THR A 465 56.92 6.50 -9.63
C THR A 465 57.53 7.25 -10.82
N ASP A 466 56.79 7.47 -11.90
CA ASP A 466 57.34 8.11 -13.09
C ASP A 466 57.53 9.63 -12.85
N GLN A 467 58.74 10.15 -13.06
CA GLN A 467 59.06 11.57 -12.88
C GLN A 467 58.63 12.38 -14.10
N ILE A 468 57.80 13.40 -13.90
CA ILE A 468 57.32 14.30 -14.95
C ILE A 468 58.24 15.53 -14.98
N PRO A 469 58.88 15.85 -16.12
CA PRO A 469 59.75 17.02 -16.24
C PRO A 469 58.93 18.32 -16.07
N VAL A 470 59.58 19.36 -15.54
CA VAL A 470 58.98 20.69 -15.41
C VAL A 470 58.95 21.34 -16.80
N SER A 471 57.83 21.98 -17.16
CA SER A 471 57.69 22.75 -18.40
C SER A 471 57.60 24.23 -18.06
N PHE A 472 58.45 25.06 -18.69
CA PHE A 472 58.49 26.51 -18.44
C PHE A 472 57.47 27.29 -19.28
N THR A 473 57.04 26.72 -20.41
CA THR A 473 56.02 27.29 -21.29
C THR A 473 54.71 26.51 -21.19
N PRO A 474 53.56 27.19 -21.35
CA PRO A 474 52.27 26.52 -21.40
C PRO A 474 52.19 25.64 -22.64
N PRO A 475 51.57 24.45 -22.54
CA PRO A 475 51.40 23.56 -23.69
C PRO A 475 50.42 24.15 -24.71
N GLU A 476 50.58 23.79 -25.99
CA GLU A 476 49.72 24.20 -27.10
C GLU A 476 48.39 23.45 -27.11
N VAL A 477 47.60 23.58 -26.05
CA VAL A 477 46.30 22.92 -25.88
C VAL A 477 45.28 23.91 -25.33
N PRO A 478 44.04 23.96 -25.87
CA PRO A 478 42.99 24.80 -25.32
C PRO A 478 42.75 24.51 -23.84
N LEU A 479 42.50 25.56 -23.05
CA LEU A 479 42.52 25.50 -21.59
C LEU A 479 41.46 24.55 -21.00
N HIS A 480 40.28 24.49 -21.63
CA HIS A 480 39.23 23.53 -21.26
C HIS A 480 39.64 22.09 -21.53
N ILE A 481 40.41 21.81 -22.59
CA ILE A 481 40.93 20.47 -22.86
C ILE A 481 42.07 20.12 -21.91
N ALA A 482 42.92 21.08 -21.54
CA ALA A 482 43.93 20.88 -20.50
C ALA A 482 43.30 20.52 -19.13
N GLY A 483 42.19 21.17 -18.78
CA GLY A 483 41.37 20.82 -17.62
C GLY A 483 40.80 19.40 -17.71
N LEU A 484 40.22 19.04 -18.86
CA LEU A 484 39.71 17.69 -19.11
C LEU A 484 40.78 16.61 -18.95
N LEU A 485 42.01 16.85 -19.43
CA LEU A 485 43.12 15.91 -19.29
C LEU A 485 43.51 15.67 -17.81
N LEU A 486 43.44 16.70 -16.98
CA LEU A 486 43.75 16.60 -15.54
C LEU A 486 42.60 15.95 -14.76
N ASP A 487 41.38 16.45 -14.98
CA ASP A 487 40.21 16.12 -14.15
C ASP A 487 39.39 14.95 -14.67
N ARG A 488 39.54 14.59 -15.96
CA ARG A 488 38.88 13.50 -16.69
C ARG A 488 37.35 13.56 -16.71
N ARG A 489 36.82 14.73 -16.38
CA ARG A 489 35.41 15.11 -16.42
C ARG A 489 35.34 16.63 -16.38
N TYR A 490 34.23 17.20 -16.82
CA TYR A 490 33.99 18.62 -16.67
C TYR A 490 34.05 19.04 -15.18
N ARG A 491 34.69 20.17 -14.90
CA ARG A 491 34.60 20.88 -13.62
C ARG A 491 34.32 22.35 -13.86
N PRO A 492 33.58 23.04 -12.98
CA PRO A 492 33.23 24.45 -13.15
C PRO A 492 34.44 25.39 -13.37
N ARG A 493 35.60 25.05 -12.79
CA ARG A 493 36.85 25.79 -13.01
C ARG A 493 37.33 25.79 -14.46
N HIS A 494 36.93 24.83 -15.30
CA HIS A 494 37.30 24.80 -16.72
C HIS A 494 36.70 26.00 -17.46
N LEU A 495 35.40 26.26 -17.23
CA LEU A 495 34.71 27.42 -17.79
C LEU A 495 35.29 28.72 -17.26
N THR A 496 35.57 28.80 -15.96
CA THR A 496 36.14 30.01 -15.37
C THR A 496 37.54 30.30 -15.93
N ALA A 497 38.38 29.27 -16.09
CA ALA A 497 39.69 29.42 -16.69
C ALA A 497 39.59 29.96 -18.14
N VAL A 498 38.66 29.43 -18.96
CA VAL A 498 38.42 29.92 -20.33
C VAL A 498 37.94 31.38 -20.34
N LEU A 499 37.01 31.76 -19.44
CA LEU A 499 36.52 33.13 -19.34
C LEU A 499 37.63 34.11 -18.95
N VAL A 500 38.53 33.70 -18.05
CA VAL A 500 39.71 34.49 -17.65
C VAL A 500 40.73 34.58 -18.78
N ASP A 501 40.89 33.53 -19.59
CA ASP A 501 41.73 33.56 -20.80
C ASP A 501 41.18 34.52 -21.88
N LEU A 502 39.86 34.51 -22.08
CA LEU A 502 39.19 35.47 -22.97
C LEU A 502 39.32 36.91 -22.46
N ALA A 503 39.26 37.12 -21.14
CA ALA A 503 39.48 38.43 -20.53
C ALA A 503 40.95 38.89 -20.65
N ALA A 504 41.88 37.95 -20.51
CA ALA A 504 43.30 38.17 -20.75
C ALA A 504 43.60 38.46 -22.23
N ARG A 505 42.70 38.17 -23.17
CA ARG A 505 42.81 38.55 -24.59
C ARG A 505 41.98 39.79 -24.97
N ASP A 506 41.46 40.53 -23.99
CA ASP A 506 40.56 41.68 -24.16
C ASP A 506 39.23 41.38 -24.87
N LEU A 507 38.83 40.11 -24.98
CA LEU A 507 37.61 39.69 -25.68
C LEU A 507 36.35 39.74 -24.81
N VAL A 508 36.53 39.65 -23.49
CA VAL A 508 35.45 39.80 -22.51
C VAL A 508 35.89 40.62 -21.30
N GLU A 509 34.92 41.22 -20.62
CA GLU A 509 35.05 41.92 -19.35
C GLU A 509 34.23 41.17 -18.28
N LEU A 510 34.89 40.74 -17.21
CA LEU A 510 34.31 39.94 -16.13
C LEU A 510 33.83 40.82 -14.97
N GLN A 511 32.65 40.52 -14.44
CA GLN A 511 32.03 41.22 -13.31
C GLN A 511 31.75 40.23 -12.18
N THR A 512 32.10 40.61 -10.96
CA THR A 512 31.97 39.78 -9.76
C THR A 512 30.68 40.03 -8.99
N ASP A 513 30.12 41.25 -9.08
CA ASP A 513 28.88 41.60 -8.42
C ASP A 513 28.05 42.65 -9.20
N PRO A 514 26.93 42.25 -9.83
CA PRO A 514 26.47 40.87 -10.03
C PRO A 514 27.40 40.08 -11.00
N VAL A 515 27.31 38.75 -11.02
CA VAL A 515 28.13 37.92 -11.93
C VAL A 515 27.77 38.24 -13.38
N GLY A 516 28.77 38.63 -14.17
CA GLY A 516 28.56 39.10 -15.54
C GLY A 516 29.76 38.85 -16.43
N VAL A 517 29.49 38.64 -17.72
CA VAL A 517 30.51 38.50 -18.77
C VAL A 517 30.08 39.39 -19.92
N LYS A 518 30.76 40.52 -20.12
CA LYS A 518 30.46 41.47 -21.19
C LYS A 518 31.41 41.22 -22.38
N ARG A 519 30.90 41.22 -23.61
CA ARG A 519 31.69 41.06 -24.83
C ARG A 519 32.40 42.37 -25.21
N THR A 520 33.63 42.27 -25.70
CA THR A 520 34.38 43.38 -26.29
C THR A 520 34.57 43.13 -27.80
N GLU A 521 34.50 44.18 -28.63
CA GLU A 521 34.63 44.04 -30.09
C GLU A 521 36.11 43.93 -30.51
N PHE A 522 36.57 42.71 -30.82
CA PHE A 522 37.86 42.48 -31.50
C PHE A 522 37.80 41.22 -32.37
N THR A 523 38.40 41.26 -33.57
CA THR A 523 38.60 40.10 -34.44
C THR A 523 39.78 39.27 -33.94
N ALA A 524 39.51 38.21 -33.18
CA ALA A 524 40.49 37.23 -32.74
C ALA A 524 40.19 35.82 -33.28
N ASN A 525 41.24 35.01 -33.43
CA ASN A 525 41.10 33.59 -33.79
C ASN A 525 40.60 32.81 -32.57
N LEU A 526 39.29 32.51 -32.54
CA LEU A 526 38.63 31.75 -31.48
C LEU A 526 38.43 30.29 -31.88
N THR A 527 38.66 29.37 -30.94
CA THR A 527 38.23 27.97 -31.10
C THR A 527 36.71 27.87 -31.13
N ARG A 528 36.17 26.74 -31.61
CA ARG A 528 34.71 26.51 -31.67
C ARG A 528 34.05 26.69 -30.29
N ALA A 529 34.63 26.12 -29.25
CA ALA A 529 34.09 26.18 -27.90
C ALA A 529 34.19 27.59 -27.29
N GLU A 530 35.30 28.31 -27.52
CA GLU A 530 35.43 29.69 -27.06
C GLU A 530 34.44 30.62 -27.75
N ARG A 531 34.22 30.44 -29.06
CA ARG A 531 33.20 31.22 -29.79
C ARG A 531 31.82 31.02 -29.20
N ALA A 532 31.43 29.77 -28.93
CA ALA A 532 30.14 29.46 -28.31
C ALA A 532 30.01 30.06 -26.89
N VAL A 533 31.10 30.16 -26.13
CA VAL A 533 31.10 30.83 -24.82
C VAL A 533 30.97 32.36 -24.97
N VAL A 534 31.68 32.97 -25.92
CA VAL A 534 31.64 34.42 -26.17
C VAL A 534 30.29 34.88 -26.75
N GLU A 535 29.62 34.07 -27.58
CA GLU A 535 28.31 34.38 -28.14
C GLU A 535 27.21 34.52 -27.08
N GLU A 536 27.35 33.83 -25.94
CA GLU A 536 26.41 33.92 -24.83
C GLU A 536 26.69 35.11 -23.88
N ALA A 537 27.82 35.80 -24.06
CA ALA A 537 28.19 36.98 -23.28
C ALA A 537 27.24 38.16 -23.56
N THR A 538 27.08 39.06 -22.59
CA THR A 538 26.20 40.23 -22.70
C THR A 538 26.88 41.37 -23.47
N GLU A 539 26.10 42.19 -24.18
CA GLU A 539 26.65 43.36 -24.91
C GLU A 539 26.89 44.57 -23.99
N SER A 540 26.29 44.56 -22.80
CA SER A 540 26.40 45.62 -21.78
C SER A 540 26.77 45.04 -20.41
N ARG A 541 27.03 45.89 -19.40
CA ARG A 541 27.36 45.45 -18.02
C ARG A 541 26.15 44.90 -17.24
N GLN A 542 25.31 44.11 -17.89
CA GLN A 542 24.17 43.45 -17.27
C GLN A 542 24.57 42.12 -16.61
N PRO A 543 23.87 41.71 -15.53
CA PRO A 543 24.05 40.39 -14.92
C PRO A 543 23.82 39.27 -15.93
N LEU A 544 24.62 38.21 -15.85
CA LEU A 544 24.47 37.02 -16.67
C LEU A 544 23.36 36.13 -16.09
N SER A 545 22.31 35.84 -16.87
CA SER A 545 21.25 34.91 -16.45
C SER A 545 21.75 33.47 -16.33
N ASP A 546 21.19 32.69 -15.40
CA ASP A 546 21.51 31.26 -15.21
C ASP A 546 21.41 30.45 -16.50
N SER A 547 20.40 30.70 -17.34
CA SER A 547 20.23 29.98 -18.62
C SER A 547 21.40 30.23 -19.60
N ARG A 548 21.93 31.46 -19.66
CA ARG A 548 23.13 31.80 -20.46
C ARG A 548 24.39 31.15 -19.86
N ALA A 549 24.54 31.20 -18.53
CA ALA A 549 25.64 30.54 -17.83
C ALA A 549 25.64 29.02 -18.04
N GLN A 550 24.46 28.39 -18.03
CA GLN A 550 24.27 26.98 -18.34
C GLN A 550 24.60 26.66 -19.81
N ARG A 551 24.25 27.54 -20.77
CA ARG A 551 24.61 27.36 -22.19
C ARG A 551 26.12 27.49 -22.43
N MET A 552 26.79 28.44 -21.78
CA MET A 552 28.25 28.54 -21.79
C MET A 552 28.91 27.26 -21.26
N ARG A 553 28.41 26.72 -20.13
CA ARG A 553 28.86 25.43 -19.61
C ARG A 553 28.63 24.32 -20.62
N TYR A 554 27.40 24.19 -21.13
CA TYR A 554 27.00 23.11 -22.01
C TYR A 554 27.83 23.09 -23.30
N ALA A 555 28.17 24.27 -23.85
CA ALA A 555 29.05 24.39 -25.00
C ALA A 555 30.44 23.78 -24.74
N LEU A 556 31.02 24.04 -23.56
CA LEU A 556 32.29 23.45 -23.16
C LEU A 556 32.18 21.97 -22.82
N GLU A 557 31.14 21.58 -22.10
CA GLU A 557 30.88 20.19 -21.68
C GLU A 557 30.70 19.30 -22.92
N ARG A 558 29.92 19.75 -23.91
CA ARG A 558 29.71 19.03 -25.17
C ARG A 558 31.00 18.83 -25.96
N GLU A 559 31.88 19.84 -26.04
CA GLU A 559 33.18 19.69 -26.69
C GLU A 559 34.10 18.75 -25.90
N GLN A 560 34.08 18.84 -24.56
CA GLN A 560 34.83 17.93 -23.69
C GLN A 560 34.34 16.48 -23.81
N ASP A 561 33.04 16.25 -23.86
CA ASP A 561 32.44 14.93 -24.04
C ASP A 561 32.75 14.34 -25.41
N ALA A 562 32.69 15.16 -26.47
CA ALA A 562 33.15 14.77 -27.80
C ALA A 562 34.64 14.37 -27.76
N ARG A 563 35.48 15.10 -27.00
CA ARG A 563 36.90 14.77 -26.82
C ARG A 563 37.13 13.49 -26.01
N LEU A 564 36.27 13.18 -25.04
CA LEU A 564 36.32 11.92 -24.27
C LEU A 564 36.06 10.69 -25.17
N GLY A 565 35.33 10.86 -26.27
CA GLY A 565 35.10 9.83 -27.28
C GLY A 565 36.26 9.63 -28.27
N ASP A 566 37.29 10.49 -28.26
CA ASP A 566 38.43 10.35 -29.16
C ASP A 566 39.40 9.27 -28.68
N GLU A 567 39.48 8.18 -29.46
CA GLU A 567 40.33 7.01 -29.20
C GLU A 567 41.83 7.33 -29.20
N THR A 568 42.26 8.47 -29.74
CA THR A 568 43.66 8.88 -29.70
C THR A 568 44.09 9.32 -28.30
N TRP A 569 43.17 9.90 -27.51
CA TRP A 569 43.48 10.53 -26.22
C TRP A 569 42.91 9.75 -25.04
N PHE A 570 41.75 9.12 -25.20
CA PHE A 570 41.08 8.33 -24.17
C PHE A 570 40.80 6.92 -24.66
N ARG A 571 40.85 5.95 -23.74
CA ARG A 571 40.45 4.59 -24.07
C ARG A 571 38.93 4.53 -24.23
N PRO A 572 38.39 3.99 -25.35
CA PRO A 572 36.95 3.80 -25.49
C PRO A 572 36.48 2.89 -24.36
N ASP A 573 35.58 3.43 -23.53
CA ASP A 573 34.88 2.66 -22.51
C ASP A 573 33.42 2.57 -22.94
N ASN A 574 32.84 1.37 -22.82
CA ASN A 574 31.41 1.20 -23.07
C ASN A 574 30.74 1.08 -21.69
N PRO A 575 30.25 2.21 -21.13
CA PRO A 575 29.65 2.20 -19.81
C PRO A 575 28.42 1.29 -19.76
N ILE A 576 27.66 1.21 -20.86
CA ILE A 576 26.47 0.36 -20.99
C ILE A 576 26.84 -1.12 -20.87
N ARG A 577 27.88 -1.57 -21.58
CA ARG A 577 28.32 -2.98 -21.52
C ARG A 577 28.75 -3.40 -20.11
N ARG A 578 29.39 -2.52 -19.33
CA ARG A 578 29.77 -2.82 -17.94
C ARG A 578 28.57 -2.83 -16.99
N LEU A 579 27.62 -1.91 -17.19
CA LEU A 579 26.36 -1.88 -16.44
C LEU A 579 25.57 -3.18 -16.65
N VAL A 580 25.50 -3.66 -17.90
CA VAL A 580 24.85 -4.93 -18.24
C VAL A 580 25.52 -6.12 -17.53
N ILE A 581 26.86 -6.17 -17.48
CA ILE A 581 27.58 -7.27 -16.83
C ILE A 581 27.38 -7.27 -15.30
N ILE A 582 27.44 -6.10 -14.65
CA ILE A 582 27.23 -5.99 -13.20
C ILE A 582 25.77 -6.31 -12.85
N GLY A 583 24.81 -5.79 -13.63
CA GLY A 583 23.40 -6.10 -13.47
C GLY A 583 23.11 -7.59 -13.64
N ALA A 584 23.68 -8.22 -14.67
CA ALA A 584 23.54 -9.66 -14.91
C ALA A 584 24.14 -10.51 -13.78
N ALA A 585 25.29 -10.13 -13.23
CA ALA A 585 25.91 -10.84 -12.10
C ALA A 585 25.04 -10.78 -10.83
N TRP A 586 24.43 -9.62 -10.55
CA TRP A 586 23.50 -9.47 -9.42
C TRP A 586 22.20 -10.23 -9.65
N LEU A 587 21.67 -10.23 -10.87
CA LEU A 587 20.48 -11.01 -11.22
C LEU A 587 20.74 -12.52 -11.04
N VAL A 588 21.90 -13.02 -11.45
CA VAL A 588 22.30 -14.41 -11.23
C VAL A 588 22.43 -14.73 -9.73
N LEU A 589 23.05 -13.85 -8.93
CA LEU A 589 23.15 -14.05 -7.48
C LEU A 589 21.78 -14.06 -6.79
N ALA A 590 20.85 -13.20 -7.22
CA ALA A 590 19.48 -13.19 -6.71
C ALA A 590 18.74 -14.49 -7.06
N VAL A 591 18.87 -14.98 -8.30
CA VAL A 591 18.26 -16.24 -8.76
C VAL A 591 18.85 -17.46 -8.04
N VAL A 592 20.17 -17.51 -7.83
CA VAL A 592 20.83 -18.58 -7.08
C VAL A 592 20.46 -18.54 -5.60
N GLY A 593 20.40 -17.35 -5.00
CA GLY A 593 19.93 -17.17 -3.62
C GLY A 593 18.48 -17.64 -3.44
N TRP A 594 17.61 -17.32 -4.41
CA TRP A 594 16.23 -17.83 -4.46
C TRP A 594 16.19 -19.37 -4.53
N TRP A 595 16.97 -19.98 -5.42
CA TRP A 595 16.97 -21.44 -5.58
C TRP A 595 17.46 -22.18 -4.33
N LEU A 596 18.47 -21.65 -3.63
CA LEU A 596 19.01 -22.23 -2.40
C LEU A 596 18.09 -22.06 -1.18
N LEU A 597 17.32 -20.96 -1.11
CA LEU A 597 16.44 -20.64 0.02
C LEU A 597 14.97 -21.05 -0.20
N ALA A 598 14.57 -21.38 -1.43
CA ALA A 598 13.24 -21.85 -1.79
C ALA A 598 12.68 -22.99 -0.89
N PRO A 599 13.44 -24.05 -0.54
CA PRO A 599 12.89 -25.13 0.30
C PRO A 599 12.60 -24.68 1.74
N ILE A 600 13.26 -23.63 2.24
CA ILE A 600 13.06 -23.10 3.59
C ILE A 600 11.86 -22.14 3.65
N THR A 601 11.45 -21.58 2.52
CA THR A 601 10.50 -20.43 2.48
C THR A 601 9.09 -20.80 2.04
N ARG A 602 8.84 -22.05 1.61
CA ARG A 602 7.53 -22.52 1.12
C ARG A 602 6.41 -22.50 2.16
N ASP A 603 6.72 -22.53 3.46
CA ASP A 603 5.72 -22.61 4.54
C ASP A 603 5.31 -21.24 5.12
N PHE A 604 5.91 -20.13 4.67
CA PHE A 604 5.98 -18.89 5.46
C PHE A 604 5.13 -17.69 4.98
N GLY A 605 4.28 -17.83 3.97
CA GLY A 605 3.19 -16.89 3.62
C GLY A 605 3.57 -15.46 3.16
N PHE A 606 4.77 -14.97 3.46
CA PHE A 606 5.38 -13.76 2.92
C PHE A 606 6.52 -14.15 1.99
N PRO A 607 6.79 -13.41 0.90
CA PRO A 607 7.93 -13.70 0.04
C PRO A 607 9.19 -13.00 0.58
N PRO A 608 10.07 -13.67 1.36
CA PRO A 608 11.40 -13.14 1.71
C PRO A 608 12.25 -12.79 0.47
N ALA A 609 11.85 -13.27 -0.71
CA ALA A 609 12.28 -12.78 -2.02
C ALA A 609 12.28 -11.26 -2.14
N LEU A 610 11.22 -10.59 -1.66
CA LEU A 610 11.06 -9.15 -1.84
C LEU A 610 12.14 -8.39 -1.06
N ILE A 611 12.42 -8.81 0.17
CA ILE A 611 13.46 -8.20 1.02
C ILE A 611 14.86 -8.45 0.44
N LEU A 612 15.13 -9.67 -0.03
CA LEU A 612 16.39 -10.00 -0.68
C LEU A 612 16.57 -9.26 -2.01
N ALA A 613 15.49 -9.08 -2.78
CA ALA A 613 15.49 -8.30 -4.02
C ALA A 613 15.72 -6.81 -3.74
N ILE A 614 15.05 -6.23 -2.74
CA ILE A 614 15.24 -4.83 -2.33
C ILE A 614 16.67 -4.61 -1.81
N ALA A 615 17.19 -5.50 -0.96
CA ALA A 615 18.58 -5.42 -0.49
C ALA A 615 19.57 -5.54 -1.66
N GLY A 616 19.33 -6.44 -2.61
CA GLY A 616 20.09 -6.56 -3.84
C GLY A 616 20.06 -5.28 -4.69
N LEU A 617 18.90 -4.64 -4.82
CA LEU A 617 18.75 -3.36 -5.55
C LEU A 617 19.46 -2.21 -4.85
N ILE A 618 19.40 -2.12 -3.51
CA ILE A 618 20.12 -1.09 -2.74
C ILE A 618 21.64 -1.27 -2.88
N ILE A 619 22.13 -2.52 -2.78
CA ILE A 619 23.56 -2.81 -2.95
C ILE A 619 24.00 -2.57 -4.41
N ALA A 620 23.17 -2.90 -5.40
CA ALA A 620 23.41 -2.58 -6.80
C ALA A 620 23.48 -1.05 -7.03
N GLY A 621 22.58 -0.28 -6.44
CA GLY A 621 22.60 1.19 -6.48
C GLY A 621 23.84 1.79 -5.79
N PHE A 622 24.24 1.24 -4.64
CA PHE A 622 25.42 1.71 -3.91
C PHE A 622 26.72 1.38 -4.67
N THR A 623 26.82 0.19 -5.27
CA THR A 623 27.96 -0.18 -6.13
C THR A 623 28.00 0.63 -7.43
N MET A 624 26.84 0.98 -8.00
CA MET A 624 26.71 1.87 -9.16
C MET A 624 27.28 3.28 -8.88
N GLY A 625 27.04 3.83 -7.68
CA GLY A 625 27.58 5.14 -7.26
C GLY A 625 29.11 5.18 -7.11
N TYR A 626 29.75 4.08 -6.70
CA TYR A 626 31.21 3.98 -6.59
C TYR A 626 31.92 3.56 -7.89
N ALA A 627 31.16 3.08 -8.88
CA ALA A 627 31.66 2.59 -10.17
C ALA A 627 31.60 3.62 -11.31
N VAL A 628 31.34 4.90 -11.03
CA VAL A 628 31.35 5.97 -12.05
C VAL A 628 32.75 6.03 -12.71
N PRO A 629 32.86 5.79 -14.03
CA PRO A 629 34.14 5.59 -14.69
C PRO A 629 34.99 6.87 -14.71
N ARG A 630 36.30 6.71 -14.49
CA ARG A 630 37.29 7.69 -14.93
C ARG A 630 37.94 7.13 -16.19
N PRO A 631 37.73 7.72 -17.38
CA PRO A 631 38.33 7.21 -18.61
C PRO A 631 39.85 7.17 -18.46
N ALA A 632 40.47 6.10 -18.93
CA ALA A 632 41.92 5.96 -18.90
C ALA A 632 42.55 6.70 -20.08
N LEU A 633 43.68 7.34 -19.84
CA LEU A 633 44.39 8.05 -20.90
C LEU A 633 45.14 7.08 -21.80
N MET A 634 45.01 7.27 -23.11
CA MET A 634 45.87 6.68 -24.13
C MET A 634 47.26 7.37 -24.10
N PRO A 635 48.29 6.79 -24.74
CA PRO A 635 49.65 7.34 -24.71
C PRO A 635 49.77 8.82 -25.11
N ALA A 636 49.08 9.25 -26.18
CA ALA A 636 49.10 10.64 -26.62
C ALA A 636 48.40 11.58 -25.62
N GLY A 637 47.22 11.21 -25.13
CA GLY A 637 46.51 11.97 -24.09
C GLY A 637 47.31 12.04 -22.77
N ARG A 638 48.02 10.97 -22.40
CA ARG A 638 48.90 10.95 -21.23
C ARG A 638 50.12 11.84 -21.41
N ALA A 639 50.72 11.88 -22.59
CA ALA A 639 51.83 12.77 -22.90
C ALA A 639 51.40 14.25 -22.83
N MET A 640 50.24 14.61 -23.39
CA MET A 640 49.70 15.97 -23.26
C MET A 640 49.39 16.33 -21.80
N ARG A 641 48.82 15.40 -21.02
CA ARG A 641 48.63 15.61 -19.58
C ARG A 641 49.96 15.83 -18.85
N ASP A 642 51.01 15.09 -19.23
CA ASP A 642 52.34 15.25 -18.62
C ASP A 642 52.91 16.65 -18.86
N GLN A 643 52.72 17.23 -20.04
CA GLN A 643 53.11 18.63 -20.31
C GLN A 643 52.33 19.62 -19.44
N VAL A 644 51.00 19.44 -19.33
CA VAL A 644 50.14 20.26 -18.46
C VAL A 644 50.56 20.13 -16.98
N GLU A 645 50.87 18.91 -16.52
CA GLU A 645 51.32 18.64 -15.16
C GLU A 645 52.72 19.20 -14.90
N GLY A 646 53.61 19.16 -15.89
CA GLY A 646 54.93 19.80 -15.87
C GLY A 646 54.84 21.32 -15.76
N PHE A 647 53.91 21.95 -16.50
CA PHE A 647 53.66 23.39 -16.39
C PHE A 647 52.98 23.77 -15.06
N ARG A 648 52.08 22.92 -14.56
CA ARG A 648 51.53 23.07 -13.20
C ARG A 648 52.61 23.05 -12.13
N ARG A 649 53.62 22.18 -12.27
CA ARG A 649 54.77 22.16 -11.34
C ARG A 649 55.53 23.48 -11.39
N TYR A 650 55.83 24.00 -12.59
CA TYR A 650 56.46 25.31 -12.74
C TYR A 650 55.67 26.42 -12.03
N LEU A 651 54.37 26.55 -12.29
CA LEU A 651 53.52 27.56 -11.62
C LEU A 651 53.37 27.36 -10.10
N ARG A 652 53.65 26.16 -9.58
CA ARG A 652 53.67 25.85 -8.14
C ARG A 652 55.01 26.09 -7.47
N THR A 653 56.12 26.02 -8.21
CA THR A 653 57.48 26.09 -7.63
C THR A 653 58.25 27.34 -8.00
N ALA A 654 57.92 28.03 -9.11
CA ALA A 654 58.63 29.22 -9.56
C ALA A 654 58.63 30.32 -8.48
N GLU A 655 59.79 30.94 -8.24
CA GLU A 655 60.01 32.03 -7.28
C GLU A 655 59.92 33.41 -7.95
N ALA A 656 59.61 34.46 -7.19
CA ALA A 656 59.44 35.82 -7.71
C ALA A 656 60.70 36.38 -8.39
N ALA A 657 61.90 36.07 -7.87
CA ALA A 657 63.17 36.50 -8.46
C ALA A 657 63.42 35.87 -9.85
N GLN A 658 63.22 34.56 -9.96
CA GLN A 658 63.35 33.83 -11.23
C GLN A 658 62.38 34.33 -12.30
N LEU A 659 61.15 34.67 -11.90
CA LEU A 659 60.14 35.25 -12.78
C LEU A 659 60.49 36.69 -13.20
N SER A 660 61.24 37.45 -12.40
CA SER A 660 61.61 38.83 -12.71
C SER A 660 62.72 38.98 -13.76
N ASP A 661 63.59 37.98 -13.86
CA ASP A 661 64.69 37.96 -14.84
C ASP A 661 64.25 37.43 -16.22
N GLU A 662 63.19 36.61 -16.25
CA GLU A 662 62.62 35.99 -17.46
C GLU A 662 61.38 36.74 -18.00
N ALA A 663 60.85 37.74 -17.29
CA ALA A 663 59.57 38.38 -17.61
C ALA A 663 59.60 39.34 -18.80
N ASP A 664 58.89 38.98 -19.86
CA ASP A 664 58.15 39.97 -20.66
C ASP A 664 57.06 40.62 -19.78
N ARG A 665 56.76 41.91 -19.97
CA ARG A 665 55.74 42.65 -19.19
C ARG A 665 54.34 42.02 -19.20
N ASP A 666 54.09 41.03 -20.08
CA ASP A 666 52.79 40.39 -20.33
C ASP A 666 52.66 38.93 -19.80
N ILE A 667 53.72 38.34 -19.23
CA ILE A 667 53.68 36.93 -18.76
C ILE A 667 52.61 36.71 -17.68
N PHE A 668 52.44 37.67 -16.78
CA PHE A 668 51.47 37.55 -15.69
C PHE A 668 50.03 37.42 -16.19
N ARG A 669 49.68 38.24 -17.20
CA ARG A 669 48.38 38.24 -17.88
C ARG A 669 48.16 36.93 -18.63
N ARG A 670 49.19 36.44 -19.32
CA ARG A 670 49.16 35.19 -20.11
C ARG A 670 49.01 33.93 -19.26
N TYR A 671 49.60 33.88 -18.06
CA TYR A 671 49.61 32.67 -17.22
C TYR A 671 48.49 32.64 -16.17
N LEU A 672 47.82 33.77 -15.93
CA LEU A 672 46.69 33.83 -14.99
C LEU A 672 45.58 32.81 -15.26
N PRO A 673 45.13 32.57 -16.52
CA PRO A 673 44.10 31.56 -16.78
C PRO A 673 44.53 30.14 -16.37
N TRP A 674 45.81 29.83 -16.49
CA TRP A 674 46.38 28.55 -16.06
C TRP A 674 46.46 28.44 -14.53
N ALA A 675 46.74 29.54 -13.83
CA ALA A 675 46.67 29.58 -12.37
C ALA A 675 45.23 29.32 -11.87
N VAL A 676 44.21 29.84 -12.56
CA VAL A 676 42.79 29.53 -12.28
C VAL A 676 42.50 28.05 -12.52
N LEU A 677 42.97 27.49 -13.63
CA LEU A 677 42.78 26.07 -13.96
C LEU A 677 43.41 25.14 -12.91
N PHE A 678 44.58 25.49 -12.39
CA PHE A 678 45.35 24.68 -11.44
C PHE A 678 45.00 24.91 -9.97
N ASP A 679 44.13 25.89 -9.68
CA ASP A 679 43.73 26.33 -8.35
C ASP A 679 44.89 26.96 -7.55
N GLU A 680 45.72 27.77 -8.23
CA GLU A 680 46.93 28.41 -7.68
C GLU A 680 46.85 29.96 -7.72
N VAL A 681 45.65 30.52 -7.85
CA VAL A 681 45.40 31.96 -8.05
C VAL A 681 45.95 32.80 -6.90
N ASP A 682 45.79 32.37 -5.64
CA ASP A 682 46.25 33.12 -4.46
C ASP A 682 47.79 33.20 -4.38
N ARG A 683 48.49 32.16 -4.82
CA ARG A 683 49.97 32.17 -4.91
C ARG A 683 50.42 33.09 -6.04
N TRP A 684 49.79 32.98 -7.21
CA TRP A 684 50.12 33.78 -8.38
C TRP A 684 49.88 35.28 -8.14
N ALA A 685 48.75 35.65 -7.54
CA ALA A 685 48.44 37.04 -7.17
C ALA A 685 49.45 37.64 -6.18
N ARG A 686 49.93 36.84 -5.22
CA ARG A 686 50.97 37.25 -4.26
C ARG A 686 52.28 37.58 -4.95
N ILE A 687 52.78 36.69 -5.80
CA ILE A 687 54.00 36.90 -6.59
C ILE A 687 53.86 38.16 -7.46
N GLY A 688 52.72 38.35 -8.12
CA GLY A 688 52.45 39.56 -8.89
C GLY A 688 52.50 40.83 -8.04
N SER A 689 51.91 40.81 -6.85
CA SER A 689 51.90 41.97 -5.94
C SER A 689 53.31 42.33 -5.44
N GLU A 690 54.17 41.35 -5.19
CA GLU A 690 55.57 41.55 -4.82
C GLU A 690 56.37 42.18 -5.97
N LEU A 691 56.16 41.72 -7.21
CA LEU A 691 56.81 42.27 -8.40
C LEU A 691 56.38 43.71 -8.71
N VAL A 692 55.09 44.04 -8.50
CA VAL A 692 54.60 45.42 -8.61
C VAL A 692 55.17 46.31 -7.50
N ALA A 693 55.20 45.83 -6.26
CA ALA A 693 55.81 46.56 -5.14
C ALA A 693 57.31 46.82 -5.36
N ALA A 694 58.00 45.89 -6.02
CA ALA A 694 59.40 46.01 -6.43
C ALA A 694 59.62 46.88 -7.69
N GLY A 695 58.56 47.41 -8.30
CA GLY A 695 58.64 48.25 -9.51
C GLY A 695 59.12 47.51 -10.77
N ARG A 696 59.04 46.17 -10.77
CA ARG A 696 59.55 45.31 -11.87
C ARG A 696 58.52 45.14 -12.99
N ILE A 697 57.24 45.20 -12.67
CA ILE A 697 56.14 45.09 -13.62
C ILE A 697 55.10 46.19 -13.36
N ASP A 698 54.40 46.61 -14.41
CA ASP A 698 53.22 47.45 -14.27
C ASP A 698 52.04 46.61 -13.74
N PRO A 699 51.13 47.17 -12.92
CA PRO A 699 49.95 46.46 -12.49
C PRO A 699 49.15 46.01 -13.72
N PRO A 700 48.93 44.69 -13.91
CA PRO A 700 48.28 44.18 -15.11
C PRO A 700 46.85 44.70 -15.18
N ARG A 701 46.50 45.28 -16.32
CA ARG A 701 45.11 45.64 -16.62
C ARG A 701 44.41 44.38 -17.12
N ILE A 702 43.77 43.68 -16.21
CA ILE A 702 42.83 42.62 -16.56
C ILE A 702 41.44 43.26 -16.45
N ASN A 703 40.58 43.04 -17.45
CA ASN A 703 39.19 43.53 -17.45
C ASN A 703 38.32 42.73 -16.45
N VAL A 704 38.73 42.75 -15.18
CA VAL A 704 38.01 42.25 -14.00
C VAL A 704 37.75 43.48 -13.12
N SER A 705 36.54 43.60 -12.58
CA SER A 705 36.14 44.75 -11.77
C SER A 705 36.91 44.82 -10.44
N GLY A 706 38.08 45.47 -10.41
CA GLY A 706 38.88 45.69 -9.19
C GLY A 706 40.34 46.02 -9.52
N SER A 707 40.78 47.26 -9.29
CA SER A 707 42.04 47.81 -9.81
C SER A 707 43.30 47.52 -8.97
N SER A 708 43.38 46.39 -8.24
CA SER A 708 44.59 46.00 -7.50
C SER A 708 44.87 44.49 -7.57
N LEU A 709 46.16 44.11 -7.67
CA LEU A 709 46.61 42.72 -7.77
C LEU A 709 46.23 41.84 -6.56
N SER A 710 46.09 42.44 -5.39
CA SER A 710 45.63 41.75 -4.17
C SER A 710 44.11 41.47 -4.20
N GLY A 711 43.32 42.29 -4.89
CA GLY A 711 41.87 42.08 -5.10
C GLY A 711 41.54 41.06 -6.18
N VAL A 712 42.40 40.91 -7.20
CA VAL A 712 42.19 39.97 -8.34
C VAL A 712 41.97 38.53 -7.87
N ALA A 713 42.71 38.07 -6.85
CA ALA A 713 42.52 36.70 -6.35
C ALA A 713 41.15 36.48 -5.67
N SER A 714 40.70 37.42 -4.85
CA SER A 714 39.37 37.36 -4.22
C SER A 714 38.24 37.51 -5.24
N ASP A 715 38.43 38.37 -6.24
CA ASP A 715 37.46 38.61 -7.31
C ASP A 715 37.28 37.36 -8.16
N LEU A 716 38.37 36.70 -8.56
CA LEU A 716 38.32 35.46 -9.32
C LEU A 716 37.74 34.28 -8.52
N ARG A 717 37.99 34.19 -7.21
CA ARG A 717 37.35 33.17 -6.35
C ARG A 717 35.84 33.38 -6.26
N THR A 718 35.42 34.63 -6.05
CA THR A 718 34.00 35.01 -5.99
C THR A 718 33.32 34.75 -7.34
N PHE A 719 33.97 35.12 -8.43
CA PHE A 719 33.50 34.85 -9.78
C PHE A 719 33.35 33.33 -10.05
N THR A 720 34.39 32.53 -9.74
CA THR A 720 34.40 31.08 -9.95
C THR A 720 33.27 30.38 -9.20
N SER A 721 33.03 30.75 -7.94
CA SER A 721 31.96 30.16 -7.13
C SER A 721 30.57 30.56 -7.62
N LYS A 722 30.32 31.86 -7.86
CA LYS A 722 29.04 32.35 -8.42
C LYS A 722 28.77 31.75 -9.80
N MET A 723 29.77 31.64 -10.66
CA MET A 723 29.64 31.03 -11.99
C MET A 723 29.38 29.53 -11.90
N ALA A 724 29.99 28.82 -10.94
CA ALA A 724 29.71 27.41 -10.69
C ALA A 724 28.26 27.16 -10.26
N THR A 725 27.70 28.04 -9.43
CA THR A 725 26.30 27.99 -9.01
C THR A 725 25.34 28.36 -10.14
N ALA A 726 25.56 29.50 -10.82
CA ALA A 726 24.71 29.97 -11.91
C ALA A 726 24.67 28.99 -13.10
N SER A 727 25.79 28.29 -13.34
CA SER A 727 25.86 27.29 -14.40
C SER A 727 25.42 25.89 -13.96
N ALA A 728 25.02 25.62 -12.72
CA ALA A 728 24.65 24.27 -12.24
C ALA A 728 23.41 23.69 -12.97
N PRO A 729 23.29 22.35 -13.15
CA PRO A 729 22.10 21.75 -13.75
C PRO A 729 20.93 21.79 -12.76
N PRO A 730 19.67 21.89 -13.22
CA PRO A 730 18.52 21.76 -12.34
C PRO A 730 18.50 20.37 -11.68
N ALA A 731 18.11 20.31 -10.41
CA ALA A 731 18.00 19.04 -9.70
C ALA A 731 16.92 18.17 -10.36
N THR A 732 17.28 16.95 -10.75
CA THR A 732 16.32 15.94 -11.17
C THR A 732 15.55 15.45 -9.94
N THR A 733 14.29 15.84 -9.81
CA THR A 733 13.37 15.21 -8.85
C THR A 733 13.02 13.81 -9.36
N SER A 734 13.78 12.81 -8.92
CA SER A 734 13.31 11.41 -8.97
C SER A 734 12.17 11.28 -7.96
N GLY A 735 10.95 11.05 -8.45
CA GLY A 735 9.78 10.80 -7.62
C GLY A 735 10.02 9.65 -6.65
N SER A 736 10.10 9.99 -5.37
CA SER A 736 9.93 9.05 -4.27
C SER A 736 8.63 9.42 -3.58
N SER A 737 7.61 8.59 -3.76
CA SER A 737 6.42 8.53 -2.92
C SER A 737 6.86 8.32 -1.46
N GLY A 738 6.80 9.38 -0.67
CA GLY A 738 7.04 9.37 0.76
C GLY A 738 5.92 10.15 1.42
N GLY A 739 4.90 9.43 1.87
CA GLY A 739 3.86 9.98 2.73
C GLY A 739 4.45 10.43 4.06
N SER A 740 4.03 11.60 4.51
CA SER A 740 3.76 11.94 5.91
C SER A 740 3.36 13.42 5.98
N GLY A 741 2.13 13.63 6.44
CA GLY A 741 1.53 14.92 6.72
C GLY A 741 0.17 14.66 7.35
N GLY A 742 0.19 14.32 8.64
CA GLY A 742 -1.01 14.12 9.44
C GLY A 742 -1.77 15.41 9.70
N GLY A 743 -3.06 15.27 9.94
CA GLY A 743 -3.96 16.36 10.30
C GLY A 743 -5.41 15.89 10.42
N SER A 744 -5.74 15.33 11.58
CA SER A 744 -7.04 15.37 12.30
C SER A 744 -8.33 15.75 11.55
N SER A 745 -9.30 14.81 11.54
CA SER A 745 -10.68 14.93 12.05
C SER A 745 -11.38 13.60 11.68
N GLY A 746 -12.05 12.85 12.55
CA GLY A 746 -12.67 13.21 13.81
C GLY A 746 -14.16 13.47 13.62
N PHE A 747 -14.89 12.57 12.94
CA PHE A 747 -16.36 12.50 13.04
C PHE A 747 -16.80 11.05 13.16
N SER A 748 -17.02 10.67 14.41
CA SER A 748 -17.96 9.64 14.85
C SER A 748 -19.37 10.23 14.79
N SER A 749 -20.25 9.69 13.96
CA SER A 749 -21.71 9.86 14.10
C SER A 749 -22.32 8.52 14.49
N SER A 750 -22.45 8.35 15.80
CA SER A 750 -23.42 7.46 16.42
C SER A 750 -24.81 8.11 16.38
N GLY A 751 -25.84 7.32 16.11
CA GLY A 751 -27.26 7.66 16.29
C GLY A 751 -28.04 7.31 15.01
N GLY A 752 -29.00 6.38 14.99
CA GLY A 752 -29.98 6.05 16.02
C GLY A 752 -31.34 6.56 15.54
N GLY A 753 -32.19 5.67 15.02
CA GLY A 753 -33.54 6.00 14.59
C GLY A 753 -34.21 4.80 13.93
N GLY A 754 -35.00 4.06 14.70
CA GLY A 754 -35.84 2.98 14.17
C GLY A 754 -36.97 3.52 13.31
N GLY A 755 -37.31 2.73 12.29
CA GLY A 755 -38.46 2.86 11.40
C GLY A 755 -38.37 1.68 10.45
N GLY A 756 -38.94 0.54 10.84
CA GLY A 756 -40.22 0.12 10.29
C GLY A 756 -40.08 -0.17 8.79
N GLY A 757 -39.50 -1.33 8.45
CA GLY A 757 -39.21 -1.78 7.08
C GLY A 757 -40.15 -1.25 6.02
N GLY A 758 -39.63 -0.61 4.98
CA GLY A 758 -40.37 -0.19 3.80
C GLY A 758 -39.65 -0.77 2.60
N GLY A 759 -40.37 -1.50 1.73
CA GLY A 759 -39.77 -2.15 0.56
C GLY A 759 -38.90 -1.20 -0.25
N GLY A 760 -37.89 -1.73 -0.93
CA GLY A 760 -36.88 -0.93 -1.62
C GLY A 760 -36.72 -1.27 -3.09
N THR A 761 -35.97 -0.44 -3.81
CA THR A 761 -35.46 -0.81 -5.14
C THR A 761 -33.96 -0.62 -5.21
N SER A 762 -33.29 -1.41 -6.05
CA SER A 762 -31.88 -1.22 -6.40
C SER A 762 -31.66 -1.40 -7.90
N ALA A 763 -30.61 -0.79 -8.46
CA ALA A 763 -30.29 -1.02 -9.87
C ALA A 763 -28.80 -1.07 -10.15
N SER A 764 -28.37 -1.88 -11.11
CA SER A 764 -26.97 -2.03 -11.52
C SER A 764 -26.86 -2.34 -13.01
N SER A 765 -25.80 -1.93 -13.71
CA SER A 765 -25.61 -2.30 -15.12
C SER A 765 -24.96 -3.68 -15.30
N TRP A 766 -25.19 -4.34 -16.44
CA TRP A 766 -24.50 -5.57 -16.82
C TRP A 766 -23.94 -5.54 -18.24
#